data_AF-A0A955KXI3-F1
#
_entry.id   AF-A0A955KXI3-F1
#
_cell.length_a   1.000
_cell.length_b   1.000
_cell.length_c   1.000
_cell.angle_alpha   90.00
_cell.angle_beta   90.00
_cell.angle_gamma   90.00
#
_symmetry.space_group_name_H-M   'P 1'
#
loop_
_entity.id
_entity.type
_entity.pdbx_description
1 polymer ?
#
loop_
_entity_poly.entity_id
_entity_poly.type
_entity_poly.pdbx_seq_one_letter_code
_entity_poly.pdbx_strand_id
1 'polypeptide(L)'
;MRDKSSTPIMIPSPNTHLLRSSLFFCAILTFSLYLLYSYDFATTSVNAQTINPWYTELNPQRRFFVSPTGGGDGSTPSSAITLLQAKNQAIAGDLYCLATGDYTGADGDYTFNPTASGTQEKPIVFMAQPGERPQMQGNISLGDSTALTEGMYNWIWGIELTDPDGLVQASREGGSGIVMLAEGSRAINNIIHDLYDKNGIGSWGIEATESLPEGTLMNHVVYGNIVYDIGEGQDCDNVPRHDIYGHHSYRDDAGYIYGYRYYVNNVLLKPSDTCNKSFGISARSSGAKVSGMHFEKNIVESTELRVNGETWPMEKMTINDNYFLSSKLYAAGRPFQGLITNNLFLNSGIEMSSLWGVDSDPAAVGRDFTEITGNTYYRDGYDLTIIVDNIAYDPGNVALLDDTVIDYNTYSDFTKNNGNPDVFRGAIIAKDNTSRSTWDLDTWKGYIAEVRDGYPSKTVLGDEHSTTASIPQTNQVYLERNEYDPSIATLIVINWEGTTGIYPVDVSSVFASESVSAYPVKNFPGITNSSGSGNVNITLSGSPYEVFIIKSNETYIANPCYYEASGIGGGGDTGGDDDTGGDDTIVGDDNGTTDPPLTGDNGAGDLDDGTGTTGSTTDPNLNGASANGSSLNLPYTGILDSPVVISIIGMILMILGGVVHTHPEMISDMFIGSPATIVVMRSRKKSLRSVWKRLSGSFIEHQRNGFEDRFR
;
A
#
# COMPACT_ATOMS: atom_id res chain seq x y z
N MET A 1 -65.63 78.91 9.27
CA MET A 1 -65.19 80.18 9.88
C MET A 1 -63.76 80.44 9.44
N ARG A 2 -63.43 81.71 9.17
CA ARG A 2 -62.13 82.26 8.75
C ARG A 2 -60.97 81.69 9.60
N ASP A 3 -59.73 81.56 9.13
CA ASP A 3 -58.86 82.72 8.86
C ASP A 3 -57.57 82.40 8.09
N LYS A 4 -57.02 83.45 7.46
CA LYS A 4 -55.71 83.54 6.82
C LYS A 4 -54.64 83.80 7.89
N SER A 5 -53.50 83.11 7.84
CA SER A 5 -52.19 83.78 7.92
C SER A 5 -51.05 82.81 7.57
N SER A 6 -50.29 83.18 6.57
CA SER A 6 -49.12 82.50 6.05
C SER A 6 -47.85 83.27 6.47
N THR A 7 -46.93 82.60 7.14
CA THR A 7 -45.51 82.98 7.20
C THR A 7 -44.68 81.76 6.74
N PRO A 8 -43.81 81.89 5.73
CA PRO A 8 -42.97 80.79 5.31
C PRO A 8 -41.72 80.69 6.20
N ILE A 9 -41.51 79.53 6.82
CA ILE A 9 -40.26 79.14 7.46
C ILE A 9 -39.35 78.58 6.35
N MET A 10 -38.21 79.22 6.09
CA MET A 10 -37.15 78.64 5.26
C MET A 10 -36.46 77.50 6.02
N ILE A 11 -36.57 76.29 5.50
CA ILE A 11 -35.73 75.15 5.90
C ILE A 11 -34.50 75.17 4.99
N PRO A 12 -33.26 75.17 5.52
CA PRO A 12 -32.06 75.17 4.69
C PRO A 12 -31.93 73.85 3.93
N SER A 13 -31.61 73.96 2.64
CA SER A 13 -31.26 72.84 1.75
C SER A 13 -30.18 71.96 2.40
N PRO A 14 -30.36 70.63 2.51
CA PRO A 14 -29.31 69.75 2.98
C PRO A 14 -28.10 69.82 2.04
N ASN A 15 -26.91 69.89 2.63
CA ASN A 15 -25.63 69.98 1.95
C ASN A 15 -25.41 68.74 1.06
N THR A 16 -25.70 68.88 -0.23
CA THR A 16 -25.57 67.82 -1.25
C THR A 16 -24.14 67.32 -1.46
N HIS A 17 -23.15 68.01 -0.91
CA HIS A 17 -21.75 67.61 -0.97
C HIS A 17 -21.39 66.43 -0.07
N LEU A 18 -22.00 66.31 1.13
CA LEU A 18 -21.71 65.19 2.04
C LEU A 18 -22.29 63.86 1.53
N LEU A 19 -23.50 63.89 0.97
CA LEU A 19 -24.14 62.71 0.39
C LEU A 19 -23.39 62.16 -0.83
N ARG A 20 -22.80 63.02 -1.67
CA ARG A 20 -22.02 62.59 -2.83
C ARG A 20 -20.71 61.92 -2.43
N SER A 21 -20.04 62.41 -1.38
CA SER A 21 -18.80 61.81 -0.87
C SER A 21 -19.02 60.43 -0.27
N SER A 22 -20.10 60.25 0.51
CA SER A 22 -20.44 58.95 1.12
C SER A 22 -20.85 57.90 0.09
N LEU A 23 -21.59 58.30 -0.95
CA LEU A 23 -21.97 57.40 -2.05
C LEU A 23 -20.75 56.99 -2.90
N PHE A 24 -19.81 57.91 -3.12
CA PHE A 24 -18.58 57.61 -3.85
C PHE A 24 -17.66 56.66 -3.05
N PHE A 25 -17.55 56.85 -1.74
CA PHE A 25 -16.80 55.93 -0.86
C PHE A 25 -17.44 54.54 -0.79
N CYS A 26 -18.79 54.45 -0.69
CA CYS A 26 -19.48 53.17 -0.75
C CYS A 26 -19.28 52.47 -2.10
N ALA A 27 -19.31 53.20 -3.21
CA ALA A 27 -19.09 52.62 -4.53
C ALA A 27 -17.66 52.07 -4.68
N ILE A 28 -16.65 52.80 -4.19
CA ILE A 28 -15.26 52.32 -4.20
C ILE A 28 -15.09 51.11 -3.28
N LEU A 29 -15.67 51.13 -2.07
CA LEU A 29 -15.56 49.99 -1.15
C LEU A 29 -16.24 48.74 -1.72
N THR A 30 -17.41 48.91 -2.35
CA THR A 30 -18.16 47.81 -2.98
C THR A 30 -17.41 47.28 -4.20
N PHE A 31 -16.81 48.14 -5.01
CA PHE A 31 -16.03 47.73 -6.18
C PHE A 31 -14.70 47.05 -5.79
N SER A 32 -14.04 47.51 -4.73
CA SER A 32 -12.83 46.88 -4.19
C SER A 32 -13.14 45.54 -3.52
N LEU A 33 -14.25 45.43 -2.79
CA LEU A 33 -14.74 44.15 -2.26
C LEU A 33 -15.12 43.19 -3.38
N TYR A 34 -15.78 43.68 -4.44
CA TYR A 34 -16.11 42.87 -5.61
C TYR A 34 -14.86 42.40 -6.35
N LEU A 35 -13.84 43.26 -6.51
CA LEU A 35 -12.55 42.88 -7.11
C LEU A 35 -11.79 41.87 -6.23
N LEU A 36 -11.78 42.01 -4.90
CA LEU A 36 -11.20 41.01 -4.00
C LEU A 36 -11.96 39.68 -4.08
N TYR A 37 -13.29 39.71 -4.12
CA TYR A 37 -14.13 38.52 -4.25
C TYR A 37 -14.00 37.83 -5.62
N SER A 38 -13.74 38.59 -6.68
CA SER A 38 -13.56 38.04 -8.04
C SER A 38 -12.11 37.65 -8.34
N TYR A 39 -11.12 38.16 -7.60
CA TYR A 39 -9.74 37.67 -7.67
C TYR A 39 -9.60 36.29 -6.99
N ASP A 40 -10.31 36.05 -5.88
CA ASP A 40 -10.33 34.73 -5.20
C ASP A 40 -11.04 33.63 -6.01
N PHE A 41 -11.92 33.99 -6.95
CA PHE A 41 -12.63 33.02 -7.80
C PHE A 41 -11.93 32.70 -9.12
N ALA A 42 -10.83 33.39 -9.46
CA ALA A 42 -10.10 33.20 -10.72
C ALA A 42 -8.71 32.55 -10.55
N THR A 43 -8.25 32.32 -9.32
CA THR A 43 -7.35 31.19 -9.10
C THR A 43 -8.22 29.96 -9.12
N THR A 44 -8.22 29.24 -10.24
CA THR A 44 -8.47 27.80 -10.21
C THR A 44 -7.58 27.26 -9.10
N SER A 45 -8.13 27.06 -7.90
CA SER A 45 -7.61 26.09 -6.98
C SER A 45 -7.66 24.82 -7.81
N VAL A 46 -6.54 24.48 -8.42
CA VAL A 46 -6.29 23.12 -8.85
C VAL A 46 -6.59 22.36 -7.57
N ASN A 47 -7.76 21.70 -7.52
CA ASN A 47 -8.07 20.82 -6.41
C ASN A 47 -6.82 19.99 -6.30
N ALA A 48 -6.06 20.16 -5.21
CA ALA A 48 -4.89 19.35 -4.97
C ALA A 48 -5.47 17.95 -4.89
N GLN A 49 -5.44 17.26 -6.02
CA GLN A 49 -5.98 15.92 -6.16
C GLN A 49 -5.24 15.17 -5.06
N THR A 50 -6.00 14.70 -4.08
CA THR A 50 -5.40 14.09 -2.91
C THR A 50 -4.68 12.88 -3.43
N ILE A 51 -3.35 12.98 -3.51
CA ILE A 51 -2.51 11.90 -4.02
C ILE A 51 -2.77 10.73 -3.09
N ASN A 52 -3.09 9.57 -3.68
CA ASN A 52 -3.36 8.39 -2.90
C ASN A 52 -2.15 8.06 -2.02
N PRO A 53 -2.35 7.66 -0.75
CA PRO A 53 -1.24 7.50 0.20
C PRO A 53 -0.29 6.35 -0.15
N TRP A 54 -0.72 5.41 -0.99
CA TRP A 54 0.13 4.34 -1.51
C TRP A 54 0.95 4.74 -2.74
N TYR A 55 0.65 5.88 -3.37
CA TYR A 55 1.38 6.34 -4.56
C TYR A 55 2.52 7.28 -4.15
N THR A 56 3.66 7.14 -4.82
CA THR A 56 4.76 8.10 -4.68
C THR A 56 5.43 8.26 -6.04
N GLU A 57 5.50 9.51 -6.49
CA GLU A 57 6.22 9.84 -7.71
C GLU A 57 7.71 9.54 -7.53
N LEU A 58 8.29 8.86 -8.52
CA LEU A 58 9.69 8.43 -8.49
C LEU A 58 10.58 9.52 -9.09
N ASN A 59 11.51 10.05 -8.30
CA ASN A 59 12.50 11.02 -8.73
C ASN A 59 13.93 10.52 -8.45
N PRO A 60 14.48 9.67 -9.33
CA PRO A 60 15.78 9.05 -9.11
C PRO A 60 16.93 10.07 -9.26
N GLN A 61 17.94 9.94 -8.40
CA GLN A 61 19.14 10.79 -8.44
C GLN A 61 20.20 10.27 -9.41
N ARG A 62 20.28 8.93 -9.54
CA ARG A 62 21.16 8.24 -10.47
C ARG A 62 20.39 7.13 -11.15
N ARG A 63 20.80 6.81 -12.37
CA ARG A 63 20.19 5.75 -13.17
C ARG A 63 21.28 4.85 -13.71
N PHE A 64 21.08 3.55 -13.58
CA PHE A 64 21.98 2.51 -14.07
C PHE A 64 21.22 1.49 -14.91
N PHE A 65 21.86 0.96 -15.94
CA PHE A 65 21.32 -0.14 -16.74
C PHE A 65 21.90 -1.46 -16.26
N VAL A 66 21.03 -2.46 -16.13
CA VAL A 66 21.37 -3.78 -15.59
C VAL A 66 20.99 -4.85 -16.62
N SER A 67 21.84 -5.84 -16.82
CA SER A 67 21.56 -7.02 -17.64
C SER A 67 22.12 -8.28 -16.97
N PRO A 68 21.65 -9.49 -17.31
CA PRO A 68 22.17 -10.72 -16.72
C PRO A 68 23.68 -10.88 -16.91
N THR A 69 24.19 -10.51 -18.08
CA THR A 69 25.60 -10.66 -18.49
C THR A 69 26.36 -9.34 -18.48
N GLY A 70 25.93 -8.36 -17.68
CA GLY A 70 26.54 -7.04 -17.64
C GLY A 70 28.04 -7.09 -17.31
N GLY A 71 28.80 -6.19 -17.89
CA GLY A 71 30.25 -6.07 -17.68
C GLY A 71 30.78 -4.64 -17.83
N GLY A 72 29.87 -3.67 -17.95
CA GLY A 72 30.18 -2.25 -18.12
C GLY A 72 30.10 -1.46 -16.82
N ASP A 73 29.74 -0.19 -16.95
CA ASP A 73 29.64 0.80 -15.87
C ASP A 73 28.21 1.21 -15.51
N GLY A 74 27.22 0.69 -16.24
CA GLY A 74 25.80 0.93 -16.06
C GLY A 74 25.31 2.24 -16.69
N SER A 75 26.16 2.98 -17.42
CA SER A 75 25.81 4.30 -17.97
C SER A 75 24.82 4.25 -19.14
N THR A 76 24.79 3.12 -19.86
CA THR A 76 23.93 2.88 -21.04
C THR A 76 23.48 1.42 -21.07
N PRO A 77 22.41 1.07 -21.81
CA PRO A 77 22.01 -0.33 -22.00
C PRO A 77 23.14 -1.23 -22.54
N SER A 78 23.96 -0.71 -23.46
CA SER A 78 25.12 -1.43 -24.02
C SER A 78 26.32 -1.54 -23.07
N SER A 79 26.34 -0.76 -21.99
CA SER A 79 27.36 -0.79 -20.93
C SER A 79 26.74 -1.24 -19.60
N ALA A 80 25.73 -2.12 -19.63
CA ALA A 80 25.01 -2.52 -18.42
C ALA A 80 25.94 -3.23 -17.40
N ILE A 81 25.64 -3.06 -16.12
CA ILE A 81 26.22 -3.85 -15.01
C ILE A 81 25.39 -5.11 -14.75
N THR A 82 25.91 -6.04 -13.94
CA THR A 82 25.14 -7.18 -13.43
C THR A 82 24.21 -6.76 -12.28
N LEU A 83 23.22 -7.59 -11.99
CA LEU A 83 22.36 -7.40 -10.82
C LEU A 83 23.14 -7.49 -9.49
N LEU A 84 24.17 -8.33 -9.41
CA LEU A 84 25.05 -8.42 -8.24
C LEU A 84 25.84 -7.12 -8.03
N GLN A 85 26.37 -6.53 -9.11
CA GLN A 85 27.03 -5.22 -9.03
C GLN A 85 26.05 -4.13 -8.60
N ALA A 86 24.84 -4.10 -9.18
CA ALA A 86 23.78 -3.17 -8.78
C ALA A 86 23.48 -3.27 -7.28
N LYS A 87 23.27 -4.49 -6.76
CA LYS A 87 23.06 -4.77 -5.33
C LYS A 87 24.17 -4.20 -4.45
N ASN A 88 25.43 -4.44 -4.83
CA ASN A 88 26.59 -4.12 -4.00
C ASN A 88 26.95 -2.62 -4.00
N GLN A 89 26.52 -1.86 -5.01
CA GLN A 89 26.81 -0.43 -5.14
C GLN A 89 25.61 0.49 -4.86
N ALA A 90 24.45 -0.10 -4.56
CA ALA A 90 23.21 0.61 -4.34
C ALA A 90 23.31 1.62 -3.20
N ILE A 91 22.84 2.84 -3.46
CA ILE A 91 22.65 3.87 -2.44
C ILE A 91 21.29 4.54 -2.65
N ALA A 92 20.78 5.20 -1.61
CA ALA A 92 19.51 5.92 -1.64
C ALA A 92 19.37 6.84 -2.86
N GLY A 93 18.26 6.70 -3.60
CA GLY A 93 17.94 7.49 -4.80
C GLY A 93 18.41 6.86 -6.11
N ASP A 94 18.98 5.66 -6.10
CA ASP A 94 19.31 4.94 -7.33
C ASP A 94 18.08 4.32 -8.00
N LEU A 95 18.08 4.38 -9.34
CA LEU A 95 17.21 3.60 -10.21
C LEU A 95 18.05 2.63 -11.04
N TYR A 96 17.74 1.34 -10.92
CA TYR A 96 18.32 0.25 -11.70
C TYR A 96 17.30 -0.23 -12.73
N CYS A 97 17.64 -0.07 -14.01
CA CYS A 97 16.81 -0.41 -15.16
C CYS A 97 17.23 -1.77 -15.73
N LEU A 98 16.47 -2.81 -15.41
CA LEU A 98 16.76 -4.19 -15.77
C LEU A 98 16.27 -4.49 -17.20
N ALA A 99 17.16 -4.95 -18.07
CA ALA A 99 16.83 -5.47 -19.38
C ALA A 99 16.17 -6.86 -19.27
N THR A 100 15.51 -7.33 -20.34
CA THR A 100 15.03 -8.72 -20.40
C THR A 100 16.19 -9.71 -20.25
N GLY A 101 15.89 -10.82 -19.59
CA GLY A 101 16.76 -11.97 -19.48
C GLY A 101 16.63 -12.67 -18.13
N ASP A 102 17.30 -13.81 -18.01
CA ASP A 102 17.24 -14.65 -16.83
C ASP A 102 18.28 -14.20 -15.80
N TYR A 103 17.80 -13.68 -14.69
CA TYR A 103 18.61 -13.29 -13.55
C TYR A 103 18.66 -14.43 -12.55
N THR A 104 19.71 -15.24 -12.66
CA THR A 104 20.04 -16.26 -11.66
C THR A 104 21.12 -15.73 -10.71
N GLY A 105 21.16 -16.25 -9.48
CA GLY A 105 22.23 -15.96 -8.54
C GLY A 105 23.61 -16.24 -9.14
N ALA A 106 24.49 -15.23 -9.16
CA ALA A 106 25.87 -15.38 -9.63
C ALA A 106 26.68 -16.41 -8.80
N ASP A 107 26.22 -16.75 -7.59
CA ASP A 107 26.86 -17.68 -6.65
C ASP A 107 26.02 -18.94 -6.39
N GLY A 108 24.99 -19.22 -7.21
CA GLY A 108 24.01 -20.26 -6.92
C GLY A 108 23.02 -19.89 -5.81
N ASP A 109 23.09 -18.66 -5.29
CA ASP A 109 22.08 -18.10 -4.37
C ASP A 109 20.92 -17.53 -5.18
N TYR A 110 19.81 -18.27 -5.21
CA TYR A 110 18.58 -17.89 -5.86
C TYR A 110 17.80 -16.80 -5.08
N THR A 111 18.44 -16.16 -4.09
CA THR A 111 17.89 -15.04 -3.31
C THR A 111 18.48 -13.70 -3.74
N PHE A 112 17.63 -12.79 -4.23
CA PHE A 112 17.99 -11.38 -4.40
C PHE A 112 17.64 -10.58 -3.13
N ASN A 113 18.66 -10.19 -2.34
CA ASN A 113 18.50 -9.43 -1.10
C ASN A 113 19.31 -8.11 -1.10
N PRO A 114 18.75 -6.99 -1.56
CA PRO A 114 19.40 -5.68 -1.45
C PRO A 114 19.41 -5.19 0.01
N THR A 115 20.58 -5.18 0.64
CA THR A 115 20.75 -4.75 2.04
C THR A 115 20.94 -3.23 2.19
N ALA A 116 21.32 -2.53 1.12
CA ALA A 116 21.40 -1.07 1.12
C ALA A 116 20.01 -0.45 1.34
N SER A 117 19.94 0.57 2.20
CA SER A 117 18.68 1.26 2.51
C SER A 117 18.54 2.56 1.73
N GLY A 118 17.36 2.76 1.12
CA GLY A 118 16.89 4.04 0.62
C GLY A 118 16.32 4.91 1.74
N THR A 119 15.63 5.98 1.34
CA THR A 119 14.76 6.77 2.22
C THR A 119 13.39 6.96 1.57
N GLN A 120 12.41 7.47 2.33
CA GLN A 120 11.08 7.78 1.80
C GLN A 120 11.14 8.70 0.57
N GLU A 121 12.02 9.69 0.57
CA GLU A 121 12.22 10.66 -0.52
C GLU A 121 13.17 10.15 -1.61
N LYS A 122 13.99 9.13 -1.29
CA LYS A 122 15.05 8.62 -2.16
C LYS A 122 15.09 7.09 -2.08
N PRO A 123 14.05 6.40 -2.56
CA PRO A 123 14.04 4.94 -2.58
C PRO A 123 15.15 4.41 -3.49
N ILE A 124 15.50 3.14 -3.30
CA ILE A 124 16.32 2.38 -4.24
C ILE A 124 15.35 1.54 -5.05
N VAL A 125 15.35 1.70 -6.37
CA VAL A 125 14.35 1.06 -7.24
C VAL A 125 15.03 0.13 -8.23
N PHE A 126 14.59 -1.12 -8.26
CA PHE A 126 14.93 -2.11 -9.29
C PHE A 126 13.71 -2.29 -10.18
N MET A 127 13.77 -1.77 -11.39
CA MET A 127 12.64 -1.64 -12.31
C MET A 127 12.97 -2.30 -13.65
N ALA A 128 12.01 -3.01 -14.22
CA ALA A 128 12.08 -3.44 -15.61
C ALA A 128 12.19 -2.24 -16.57
N GLN A 129 13.09 -2.34 -17.55
CA GLN A 129 13.14 -1.36 -18.64
C GLN A 129 11.79 -1.32 -19.40
N PRO A 130 11.44 -0.18 -20.02
CA PRO A 130 10.16 -0.05 -20.73
C PRO A 130 10.00 -1.14 -21.80
N GLY A 131 8.96 -1.97 -21.66
CA GLY A 131 8.69 -3.06 -22.60
C GLY A 131 9.52 -4.32 -22.42
N GLU A 132 10.49 -4.31 -21.51
CA GLU A 132 11.30 -5.47 -21.15
C GLU A 132 10.63 -6.27 -20.02
N ARG A 133 11.03 -7.53 -19.86
CA ARG A 133 10.54 -8.44 -18.81
C ARG A 133 11.73 -9.20 -18.21
N PRO A 134 12.41 -8.65 -17.19
CA PRO A 134 13.43 -9.38 -16.47
C PRO A 134 12.77 -10.54 -15.69
N GLN A 135 13.32 -11.74 -15.85
CA GLN A 135 12.86 -12.93 -15.14
C GLN A 135 13.86 -13.27 -14.04
N MET A 136 13.37 -13.43 -12.82
CA MET A 136 14.14 -13.93 -11.68
C MET A 136 13.64 -15.32 -11.31
N GLN A 137 14.59 -16.23 -11.08
CA GLN A 137 14.29 -17.56 -10.54
C GLN A 137 14.70 -17.62 -9.07
N GLY A 138 13.76 -17.95 -8.18
CA GLY A 138 13.99 -18.09 -6.74
C GLY A 138 13.12 -17.18 -5.87
N ASN A 139 13.75 -16.30 -5.09
CA ASN A 139 13.05 -15.33 -4.24
C ASN A 139 13.76 -13.96 -4.16
N ILE A 140 13.00 -12.96 -3.73
CA ILE A 140 13.43 -11.58 -3.51
C ILE A 140 13.15 -11.27 -2.04
N SER A 141 14.16 -10.82 -1.29
CA SER A 141 14.00 -10.39 0.11
C SER A 141 14.29 -8.91 0.23
N LEU A 142 13.29 -8.13 0.62
CA LEU A 142 13.39 -6.69 0.90
C LEU A 142 13.51 -6.50 2.41
N GLY A 143 14.75 -6.61 2.88
CA GLY A 143 15.11 -6.57 4.30
C GLY A 143 15.55 -7.92 4.86
N ASP A 144 16.02 -7.88 6.10
CA ASP A 144 16.47 -9.02 6.90
C ASP A 144 15.68 -9.04 8.22
N SER A 145 15.16 -10.20 8.62
CA SER A 145 14.43 -10.36 9.88
C SER A 145 15.32 -10.15 11.11
N THR A 146 16.63 -10.28 10.96
CA THR A 146 17.62 -10.08 12.03
C THR A 146 18.21 -8.66 12.04
N ALA A 147 18.10 -7.91 10.94
CA ALA A 147 18.67 -6.57 10.79
C ALA A 147 17.63 -5.58 10.24
N LEU A 148 16.76 -5.12 11.13
CA LEU A 148 15.56 -4.31 10.83
C LEU A 148 15.83 -2.97 10.14
N THR A 149 17.09 -2.54 10.08
CA THR A 149 17.53 -1.28 9.47
C THR A 149 18.10 -1.45 8.06
N GLU A 150 18.26 -2.69 7.60
CA GLU A 150 18.77 -3.02 6.28
C GLU A 150 17.62 -3.15 5.26
N GLY A 151 17.89 -2.80 4.01
CA GLY A 151 16.94 -2.95 2.91
C GLY A 151 15.71 -2.03 2.97
N MET A 152 15.69 -0.99 3.81
CA MET A 152 14.55 -0.07 3.88
C MET A 152 14.36 0.69 2.56
N TYR A 153 13.11 0.99 2.19
CA TYR A 153 12.74 1.77 1.02
C TYR A 153 13.31 1.21 -0.30
N ASN A 154 13.42 -0.12 -0.42
CA ASN A 154 13.72 -0.81 -1.67
C ASN A 154 12.43 -1.18 -2.41
N TRP A 155 12.38 -0.88 -3.71
CA TRP A 155 11.21 -1.16 -4.55
C TRP A 155 11.59 -2.12 -5.67
N ILE A 156 10.69 -3.07 -5.93
CA ILE A 156 10.80 -4.05 -7.00
C ILE A 156 9.62 -3.84 -7.93
N TRP A 157 9.93 -3.53 -9.20
CA TRP A 157 8.93 -3.05 -10.15
C TRP A 157 9.02 -3.78 -11.50
N GLY A 158 7.94 -4.45 -11.89
CA GLY A 158 7.80 -4.98 -13.25
C GLY A 158 8.58 -6.26 -13.50
N ILE A 159 8.93 -6.99 -12.45
CA ILE A 159 9.76 -8.19 -12.53
C ILE A 159 8.86 -9.43 -12.61
N GLU A 160 9.26 -10.40 -13.43
CA GLU A 160 8.69 -11.74 -13.39
C GLU A 160 9.50 -12.59 -12.41
N LEU A 161 8.80 -13.25 -11.48
CA LEU A 161 9.41 -14.11 -10.47
C LEU A 161 8.78 -15.50 -10.52
N THR A 162 9.63 -16.52 -10.58
CA THR A 162 9.22 -17.92 -10.60
C THR A 162 10.17 -18.81 -9.80
N ASP A 163 9.73 -19.98 -9.33
CA ASP A 163 10.57 -20.99 -8.71
C ASP A 163 9.93 -22.39 -8.81
N PRO A 164 9.81 -22.93 -10.04
CA PRO A 164 9.05 -24.16 -10.28
C PRO A 164 9.73 -25.38 -9.67
N ASP A 165 11.05 -25.34 -9.53
CA ASP A 165 11.87 -26.43 -9.02
C ASP A 165 12.11 -26.34 -7.50
N GLY A 166 11.56 -25.31 -6.84
CA GLY A 166 11.78 -25.08 -5.40
C GLY A 166 13.25 -24.90 -5.05
N LEU A 167 13.99 -24.17 -5.90
CA LEU A 167 15.43 -23.98 -5.78
C LEU A 167 15.82 -23.30 -4.46
N VAL A 168 14.92 -22.50 -3.90
CA VAL A 168 15.07 -21.95 -2.54
C VAL A 168 14.11 -22.67 -1.60
N GLN A 169 14.65 -23.45 -0.67
CA GLN A 169 13.83 -24.02 0.39
C GLN A 169 13.20 -22.92 1.22
N ALA A 170 11.89 -23.03 1.45
CA ALA A 170 11.18 -22.16 2.37
C ALA A 170 11.79 -22.32 3.78
N SER A 171 12.65 -21.38 4.18
CA SER A 171 12.89 -21.18 5.61
C SER A 171 11.56 -20.77 6.24
N ARG A 172 11.30 -21.20 7.49
CA ARG A 172 9.99 -21.03 8.16
C ARG A 172 9.44 -19.60 8.14
N GLU A 173 10.31 -18.59 8.00
CA GLU A 173 9.97 -17.16 7.96
C GLU A 173 10.15 -16.54 6.56
N GLY A 174 10.72 -17.27 5.60
CA GLY A 174 11.09 -16.81 4.24
C GLY A 174 10.41 -17.55 3.09
N GLY A 175 9.32 -18.28 3.36
CA GLY A 175 8.60 -19.06 2.34
C GLY A 175 7.73 -18.23 1.39
N SER A 176 8.20 -17.08 0.90
CA SER A 176 7.50 -16.28 -0.12
C SER A 176 8.41 -15.99 -1.32
N GLY A 177 7.83 -15.78 -2.50
CA GLY A 177 8.55 -15.31 -3.67
C GLY A 177 9.14 -13.92 -3.41
N ILE A 178 8.31 -12.94 -3.07
CA ILE A 178 8.76 -11.63 -2.59
C ILE A 178 8.51 -11.54 -1.09
N VAL A 179 9.56 -11.44 -0.30
CA VAL A 179 9.52 -11.22 1.14
C VAL A 179 9.76 -9.74 1.42
N MET A 180 8.85 -9.07 2.11
CA MET A 180 8.96 -7.67 2.51
C MET A 180 9.00 -7.58 4.03
N LEU A 181 10.16 -7.21 4.56
CA LEU A 181 10.44 -7.12 5.99
C LEU A 181 10.79 -5.69 6.42
N ALA A 182 11.45 -4.94 5.52
CA ALA A 182 11.94 -3.61 5.82
C ALA A 182 10.91 -2.50 5.51
N GLU A 183 10.94 -1.46 6.33
CA GLU A 183 10.11 -0.27 6.18
C GLU A 183 10.14 0.31 4.75
N GLY A 184 8.98 0.71 4.23
CA GLY A 184 8.85 1.41 2.96
C GLY A 184 9.12 0.55 1.71
N SER A 185 9.25 -0.78 1.89
CA SER A 185 9.37 -1.73 0.79
C SER A 185 8.15 -1.69 -0.14
N ARG A 186 8.37 -1.86 -1.45
CA ARG A 186 7.28 -1.93 -2.44
C ARG A 186 7.47 -3.05 -3.45
N ALA A 187 6.37 -3.73 -3.77
CA ALA A 187 6.25 -4.67 -4.88
C ALA A 187 5.21 -4.11 -5.86
N ILE A 188 5.65 -3.66 -7.03
CA ILE A 188 4.84 -2.92 -8.00
C ILE A 188 4.81 -3.67 -9.35
N ASN A 189 3.63 -3.96 -9.88
CA ASN A 189 3.45 -4.50 -11.24
C ASN A 189 4.27 -5.77 -11.54
N ASN A 190 4.55 -6.60 -10.55
CA ASN A 190 5.30 -7.84 -10.73
C ASN A 190 4.38 -8.98 -11.19
N ILE A 191 4.95 -10.02 -11.79
CA ILE A 191 4.26 -11.25 -12.16
C ILE A 191 4.90 -12.38 -11.38
N ILE A 192 4.13 -13.04 -10.52
CA ILE A 192 4.66 -14.02 -9.56
C ILE A 192 3.89 -15.32 -9.75
N HIS A 193 4.59 -16.38 -10.14
CA HIS A 193 3.94 -17.64 -10.49
C HIS A 193 4.85 -18.84 -10.39
N ASP A 194 4.25 -20.02 -10.40
CA ASP A 194 4.93 -21.32 -10.36
C ASP A 194 5.95 -21.35 -9.22
N LEU A 195 5.50 -20.96 -8.02
CA LEU A 195 6.32 -20.99 -6.83
C LEU A 195 6.09 -22.30 -6.07
N TYR A 196 7.10 -23.15 -6.04
CA TYR A 196 7.06 -24.40 -5.29
C TYR A 196 7.09 -24.14 -3.79
N ASP A 197 6.10 -24.65 -3.06
CA ASP A 197 6.00 -24.61 -1.59
C ASP A 197 6.25 -23.21 -0.94
N LYS A 198 5.79 -22.14 -1.59
CA LYS A 198 5.91 -20.75 -1.11
C LYS A 198 4.63 -19.96 -1.32
N ASN A 199 4.52 -18.83 -0.63
CA ASN A 199 3.57 -17.77 -0.92
C ASN A 199 4.06 -16.93 -2.12
N GLY A 200 3.19 -16.17 -2.76
CA GLY A 200 3.59 -15.19 -3.77
C GLY A 200 4.36 -14.02 -3.13
N ILE A 201 3.64 -13.20 -2.35
CA ILE A 201 4.20 -12.04 -1.64
C ILE A 201 3.95 -12.19 -0.15
N GLY A 202 5.02 -12.19 0.65
CA GLY A 202 4.97 -12.11 2.10
C GLY A 202 5.28 -10.71 2.56
N SER A 203 4.25 -9.92 2.90
CA SER A 203 4.41 -8.65 3.59
C SER A 203 4.38 -8.89 5.09
N TRP A 204 5.56 -9.04 5.68
CA TRP A 204 5.72 -9.36 7.09
C TRP A 204 5.94 -8.09 7.90
N GLY A 205 5.26 -8.01 9.04
CA GLY A 205 5.61 -7.03 10.07
C GLY A 205 6.64 -7.68 10.96
N ILE A 206 7.61 -6.90 11.40
CA ILE A 206 8.39 -7.29 12.58
C ILE A 206 7.36 -7.32 13.70
N GLU A 207 6.94 -8.52 14.08
CA GLU A 207 6.05 -8.70 15.21
C GLU A 207 6.70 -7.99 16.40
N ALA A 208 5.90 -7.26 17.17
CA ALA A 208 6.29 -6.24 18.14
C ALA A 208 7.14 -6.74 19.33
N THR A 209 7.89 -7.83 19.20
CA THR A 209 8.81 -8.35 20.19
C THR A 209 10.06 -7.48 20.33
N GLU A 210 10.42 -6.71 19.30
CA GLU A 210 11.50 -5.72 19.39
C GLU A 210 10.96 -4.32 19.17
N SER A 211 11.29 -3.43 20.10
CA SER A 211 10.92 -2.02 20.06
C SER A 211 11.54 -1.37 18.83
N LEU A 212 10.79 -1.31 17.73
CA LEU A 212 11.13 -0.46 16.58
C LEU A 212 11.32 0.98 17.08
N PRO A 213 12.26 1.75 16.48
CA PRO A 213 12.40 3.16 16.80
C PRO A 213 11.06 3.90 16.70
N GLU A 214 10.80 4.79 17.66
CA GLU A 214 9.66 5.70 17.59
C GLU A 214 9.78 6.54 16.31
N GLY A 215 8.85 6.34 15.36
CA GLY A 215 8.82 7.04 14.07
C GLY A 215 8.85 6.12 12.83
N THR A 216 9.17 4.83 12.98
CA THR A 216 9.13 3.84 11.89
C THR A 216 7.71 3.63 11.36
N LEU A 217 7.46 3.89 10.08
CA LEU A 217 6.19 3.61 9.42
C LEU A 217 6.40 2.47 8.44
N MET A 218 5.97 1.24 8.77
CA MET A 218 6.23 0.07 7.92
C MET A 218 5.80 0.29 6.46
N ASN A 219 4.70 1.03 6.19
CA ASN A 219 4.30 1.58 4.87
C ASN A 219 4.58 0.67 3.66
N HIS A 220 4.33 -0.63 3.78
CA HIS A 220 4.48 -1.55 2.65
C HIS A 220 3.40 -1.24 1.60
N VAL A 221 3.79 -1.29 0.32
CA VAL A 221 2.88 -1.15 -0.81
C VAL A 221 3.03 -2.35 -1.73
N VAL A 222 1.94 -3.09 -1.91
CA VAL A 222 1.80 -4.20 -2.85
C VAL A 222 0.78 -3.75 -3.89
N TYR A 223 1.28 -3.29 -5.04
CA TYR A 223 0.46 -2.61 -6.05
C TYR A 223 0.54 -3.30 -7.41
N GLY A 224 -0.60 -3.56 -8.06
CA GLY A 224 -0.63 -3.94 -9.47
C GLY A 224 -0.04 -5.30 -9.81
N ASN A 225 0.26 -6.15 -8.82
CA ASN A 225 0.93 -7.43 -9.05
C ASN A 225 -0.06 -8.46 -9.58
N ILE A 226 0.42 -9.36 -10.44
CA ILE A 226 -0.29 -10.54 -10.93
C ILE A 226 0.30 -11.75 -10.21
N VAL A 227 -0.53 -12.50 -9.50
CA VAL A 227 -0.08 -13.67 -8.72
C VAL A 227 -0.97 -14.87 -9.05
N TYR A 228 -0.37 -16.00 -9.43
CA TYR A 228 -1.10 -17.21 -9.81
C TYR A 228 -0.24 -18.46 -9.66
N ASP A 229 -0.88 -19.64 -9.64
CA ASP A 229 -0.21 -20.95 -9.62
C ASP A 229 0.85 -21.08 -8.50
N ILE A 230 0.53 -20.53 -7.32
CA ILE A 230 1.37 -20.52 -6.12
C ILE A 230 1.15 -21.79 -5.29
N GLY A 231 2.23 -22.31 -4.70
CA GLY A 231 2.20 -23.45 -3.78
C GLY A 231 2.23 -24.81 -4.48
N GLU A 232 2.78 -24.87 -5.69
CA GLU A 232 2.91 -26.15 -6.40
C GLU A 232 3.78 -27.14 -5.61
N GLY A 233 3.45 -28.44 -5.69
CA GLY A 233 4.20 -29.51 -5.05
C GLY A 233 4.06 -29.61 -3.53
N GLN A 234 3.17 -28.82 -2.94
CA GLN A 234 2.90 -28.85 -1.52
C GLN A 234 2.22 -30.17 -1.08
N ASP A 235 2.69 -30.73 0.04
CA ASP A 235 1.95 -31.75 0.79
C ASP A 235 0.77 -31.09 1.54
N CYS A 236 -0.44 -31.59 1.32
CA CYS A 236 -1.68 -31.05 1.88
C CYS A 236 -1.70 -30.95 3.41
N ASP A 237 -0.79 -31.63 4.11
CA ASP A 237 -0.67 -31.55 5.57
C ASP A 237 0.09 -30.30 6.06
N ASN A 238 0.78 -29.57 5.18
CA ASN A 238 1.58 -28.39 5.53
C ASN A 238 0.79 -27.07 5.51
N VAL A 239 1.47 -25.99 5.96
CA VAL A 239 0.92 -24.63 6.11
C VAL A 239 0.32 -24.14 4.79
N PRO A 240 -0.93 -23.68 4.75
CA PRO A 240 -1.56 -23.16 3.53
C PRO A 240 -0.71 -22.07 2.87
N ARG A 241 -0.68 -22.05 1.54
CA ARG A 241 0.05 -21.04 0.78
C ARG A 241 -0.86 -19.92 0.34
N HIS A 242 -0.26 -18.76 0.13
CA HIS A 242 -0.98 -17.51 -0.06
C HIS A 242 -0.47 -16.80 -1.29
N ASP A 243 -1.34 -16.25 -2.14
CA ASP A 243 -0.86 -15.35 -3.20
C ASP A 243 -0.22 -14.12 -2.54
N ILE A 244 -0.90 -13.56 -1.54
CA ILE A 244 -0.38 -12.52 -0.66
C ILE A 244 -0.60 -12.91 0.81
N TYR A 245 0.47 -12.90 1.58
CA TYR A 245 0.45 -13.04 3.03
C TYR A 245 0.81 -11.71 3.70
N GLY A 246 0.01 -11.29 4.67
CA GLY A 246 0.17 -10.01 5.35
C GLY A 246 0.14 -10.14 6.87
N HIS A 247 1.18 -9.63 7.54
CA HIS A 247 1.20 -9.46 9.00
C HIS A 247 1.37 -7.97 9.31
N HIS A 248 0.43 -7.32 10.01
CA HIS A 248 0.62 -5.91 10.33
C HIS A 248 -0.11 -5.51 11.59
N SER A 249 0.53 -4.66 12.39
CA SER A 249 -0.12 -3.95 13.48
C SER A 249 -0.15 -2.47 13.10
N TYR A 250 -1.32 -1.84 13.07
CA TYR A 250 -1.45 -0.39 12.90
C TYR A 250 -0.81 0.37 14.07
N ARG A 251 -0.83 -0.21 15.27
CA ARG A 251 -0.31 0.38 16.49
C ARG A 251 0.24 -0.66 17.47
N ASP A 252 1.33 -0.36 18.15
CA ASP A 252 1.87 -1.21 19.23
C ASP A 252 1.10 -1.02 20.58
N ASP A 253 1.56 -1.69 21.63
CA ASP A 253 1.00 -1.53 22.99
C ASP A 253 1.41 -0.20 23.66
N ALA A 254 2.48 0.44 23.19
CA ALA A 254 2.93 1.76 23.67
C ALA A 254 2.15 2.93 23.04
N GLY A 255 1.31 2.64 22.04
CA GLY A 255 0.49 3.63 21.34
C GLY A 255 1.13 4.19 20.07
N TYR A 256 2.27 3.65 19.66
CA TYR A 256 3.01 4.06 18.48
C TYR A 256 2.29 3.60 17.19
N ILE A 257 2.13 4.49 16.21
CA ILE A 257 1.36 4.24 14.99
C ILE A 257 2.30 3.85 13.85
N TYR A 258 2.16 2.63 13.32
CA TYR A 258 2.94 2.13 12.18
C TYR A 258 2.32 2.48 10.81
N GLY A 259 1.07 2.96 10.78
CA GLY A 259 0.37 3.34 9.56
C GLY A 259 -0.35 2.17 8.90
N TYR A 260 -0.74 2.36 7.64
CA TYR A 260 -1.39 1.32 6.83
C TYR A 260 -0.39 0.53 6.00
N ARG A 261 -0.77 -0.70 5.65
CA ARG A 261 -0.22 -1.42 4.50
C ARG A 261 -1.24 -1.44 3.38
N TYR A 262 -0.75 -1.20 2.17
CA TYR A 262 -1.60 -1.02 1.01
C TYR A 262 -1.44 -2.20 0.06
N TYR A 263 -2.57 -2.84 -0.24
CA TYR A 263 -2.71 -3.91 -1.20
C TYR A 263 -3.69 -3.42 -2.26
N VAL A 264 -3.17 -2.91 -3.37
CA VAL A 264 -3.97 -2.13 -4.32
C VAL A 264 -3.84 -2.65 -5.74
N ASN A 265 -4.98 -2.83 -6.43
CA ASN A 265 -5.01 -3.19 -7.85
C ASN A 265 -4.27 -4.50 -8.21
N ASN A 266 -4.16 -5.45 -7.27
CA ASN A 266 -3.52 -6.75 -7.56
C ASN A 266 -4.52 -7.71 -8.21
N VAL A 267 -4.02 -8.61 -9.05
CA VAL A 267 -4.78 -9.69 -9.67
C VAL A 267 -4.33 -11.02 -9.08
N LEU A 268 -5.20 -11.63 -8.29
CA LEU A 268 -4.93 -12.85 -7.53
C LEU A 268 -5.80 -13.97 -8.11
N LEU A 269 -5.15 -14.87 -8.84
CA LEU A 269 -5.80 -15.98 -9.49
C LEU A 269 -5.61 -17.24 -8.67
N LYS A 270 -6.61 -18.13 -8.73
CA LYS A 270 -6.61 -19.38 -7.98
C LYS A 270 -5.22 -20.03 -7.91
N PRO A 271 -4.65 -20.23 -6.72
CA PRO A 271 -3.41 -20.97 -6.56
C PRO A 271 -3.58 -22.40 -7.09
N SER A 272 -2.50 -22.98 -7.62
CA SER A 272 -2.49 -24.33 -8.21
C SER A 272 -2.70 -25.44 -7.18
N ASP A 273 -2.77 -25.08 -5.89
CA ASP A 273 -2.93 -25.98 -4.77
C ASP A 273 -4.10 -26.97 -4.93
N THR A 274 -3.74 -28.24 -5.05
CA THR A 274 -4.67 -29.37 -5.08
C THR A 274 -5.40 -29.61 -3.77
N CYS A 275 -4.95 -28.99 -2.67
CA CYS A 275 -5.42 -29.25 -1.32
C CYS A 275 -6.58 -28.35 -0.88
N ASN A 276 -7.01 -27.39 -1.71
CA ASN A 276 -8.05 -26.40 -1.39
C ASN A 276 -7.78 -25.63 -0.08
N LYS A 277 -6.50 -25.44 0.27
CA LYS A 277 -6.11 -24.71 1.49
C LYS A 277 -5.47 -23.37 1.18
N SER A 278 -5.07 -23.12 -0.05
CA SER A 278 -4.48 -21.85 -0.43
C SER A 278 -5.48 -20.71 -0.50
N PHE A 279 -4.97 -19.51 -0.23
CA PHE A 279 -5.75 -18.29 -0.11
C PHE A 279 -5.20 -17.20 -1.02
N GLY A 280 -6.05 -16.30 -1.49
CA GLY A 280 -5.62 -15.19 -2.32
C GLY A 280 -4.87 -14.20 -1.45
N ILE A 281 -5.54 -13.70 -0.43
CA ILE A 281 -4.91 -12.87 0.58
C ILE A 281 -5.16 -13.48 1.94
N SER A 282 -4.12 -13.59 2.77
CA SER A 282 -4.28 -13.88 4.20
C SER A 282 -3.57 -12.84 5.04
N ALA A 283 -4.36 -12.03 5.74
CA ALA A 283 -3.92 -11.17 6.81
C ALA A 283 -4.06 -11.92 8.14
N ARG A 284 -2.98 -12.53 8.64
CA ARG A 284 -2.97 -13.29 9.90
C ARG A 284 -1.88 -12.73 10.83
N SER A 285 -1.89 -13.05 12.11
CA SER A 285 -0.66 -13.07 12.91
C SER A 285 -0.80 -14.05 14.07
N SER A 286 0.26 -14.83 14.32
CA SER A 286 0.36 -15.73 15.46
C SER A 286 0.87 -15.00 16.69
N GLY A 287 -0.03 -14.28 17.36
CA GLY A 287 0.29 -13.56 18.61
C GLY A 287 0.41 -12.04 18.47
N ALA A 288 0.59 -11.50 17.26
CA ALA A 288 0.53 -10.05 17.04
C ALA A 288 -0.87 -9.57 16.63
N LYS A 289 -1.05 -8.25 16.64
CA LYS A 289 -2.27 -7.59 16.16
C LYS A 289 -2.29 -7.67 14.64
N VAL A 290 -3.46 -7.93 14.06
CA VAL A 290 -3.74 -7.72 12.63
C VAL A 290 -4.56 -6.45 12.51
N SER A 291 -3.96 -5.35 12.05
CA SER A 291 -4.63 -4.07 11.91
C SER A 291 -3.94 -3.17 10.90
N GLY A 292 -4.66 -2.18 10.37
CA GLY A 292 -4.09 -1.22 9.42
C GLY A 292 -3.89 -1.81 8.03
N MET A 293 -4.75 -2.72 7.60
CA MET A 293 -4.68 -3.29 6.26
C MET A 293 -5.66 -2.57 5.34
N HIS A 294 -5.15 -2.08 4.20
CA HIS A 294 -5.94 -1.39 3.19
C HIS A 294 -5.92 -2.20 1.90
N PHE A 295 -7.06 -2.78 1.55
CA PHE A 295 -7.30 -3.55 0.34
C PHE A 295 -8.17 -2.75 -0.60
N GLU A 296 -7.65 -2.38 -1.76
CA GLU A 296 -8.39 -1.58 -2.73
C GLU A 296 -8.24 -2.07 -4.17
N LYS A 297 -9.35 -2.14 -4.93
CA LYS A 297 -9.33 -2.48 -6.37
C LYS A 297 -8.69 -3.83 -6.72
N ASN A 298 -8.53 -4.74 -5.76
CA ASN A 298 -7.95 -6.05 -6.04
C ASN A 298 -8.98 -6.95 -6.73
N ILE A 299 -8.50 -7.80 -7.61
CA ILE A 299 -9.26 -8.91 -8.20
C ILE A 299 -8.87 -10.17 -7.45
N VAL A 300 -9.85 -10.81 -6.85
CA VAL A 300 -9.68 -12.05 -6.09
C VAL A 300 -10.52 -13.12 -6.76
N GLU A 301 -9.88 -14.04 -7.46
CA GLU A 301 -10.55 -15.04 -8.29
C GLU A 301 -10.43 -16.46 -7.71
N SER A 302 -11.58 -17.12 -7.52
CA SER A 302 -11.68 -18.52 -7.12
C SER A 302 -10.85 -18.86 -5.88
N THR A 303 -10.76 -17.90 -4.95
CA THR A 303 -9.95 -17.97 -3.73
C THR A 303 -10.59 -17.14 -2.62
N GLU A 304 -9.87 -16.77 -1.57
CA GLU A 304 -10.41 -15.90 -0.51
C GLU A 304 -9.46 -14.79 -0.07
N LEU A 305 -10.05 -13.67 0.37
CA LEU A 305 -9.42 -12.69 1.23
C LEU A 305 -9.76 -13.05 2.66
N ARG A 306 -8.79 -13.58 3.38
CA ARG A 306 -8.88 -13.94 4.80
C ARG A 306 -8.23 -12.87 5.66
N VAL A 307 -8.94 -12.41 6.70
CA VAL A 307 -8.38 -11.62 7.79
C VAL A 307 -8.64 -12.37 9.09
N ASN A 308 -7.60 -12.77 9.80
CA ASN A 308 -7.74 -13.57 11.01
C ASN A 308 -6.88 -13.01 12.14
N GLY A 309 -7.53 -12.51 13.20
CA GLY A 309 -6.85 -12.09 14.42
C GLY A 309 -6.77 -13.24 15.43
N GLU A 310 -5.63 -13.42 16.09
CA GLU A 310 -5.49 -14.46 17.13
C GLU A 310 -5.60 -13.91 18.56
N THR A 311 -5.03 -12.74 18.84
CA THR A 311 -4.98 -12.21 20.21
C THR A 311 -5.73 -10.89 20.37
N TRP A 312 -5.82 -10.09 19.31
CA TRP A 312 -6.38 -8.76 19.36
C TRP A 312 -7.48 -8.53 18.31
N PRO A 313 -8.42 -7.60 18.58
CA PRO A 313 -9.37 -7.12 17.58
C PRO A 313 -8.64 -6.64 16.32
N MET A 314 -9.23 -6.97 15.17
CA MET A 314 -8.76 -6.46 13.89
C MET A 314 -9.28 -5.04 13.72
N GLU A 315 -8.40 -4.05 13.67
CA GLU A 315 -8.78 -2.63 13.63
C GLU A 315 -8.18 -1.91 12.41
N LYS A 316 -8.77 -0.76 12.03
CA LYS A 316 -8.27 0.05 10.91
C LYS A 316 -8.16 -0.79 9.63
N MET A 317 -9.19 -1.59 9.36
CA MET A 317 -9.29 -2.37 8.14
C MET A 317 -10.04 -1.57 7.09
N THR A 318 -9.55 -1.56 5.85
CA THR A 318 -10.25 -0.99 4.70
C THR A 318 -10.29 -2.03 3.60
N ILE A 319 -11.47 -2.35 3.10
CA ILE A 319 -11.72 -3.26 1.98
C ILE A 319 -12.67 -2.52 1.04
N ASN A 320 -12.10 -1.82 0.06
CA ASN A 320 -12.82 -0.89 -0.79
C ASN A 320 -12.69 -1.22 -2.29
N ASP A 321 -13.77 -1.16 -3.06
CA ASP A 321 -13.74 -1.29 -4.53
C ASP A 321 -13.08 -2.59 -5.06
N ASN A 322 -13.06 -3.68 -4.29
CA ASN A 322 -12.48 -4.95 -4.75
C ASN A 322 -13.48 -5.79 -5.55
N TYR A 323 -12.95 -6.69 -6.41
CA TYR A 323 -13.71 -7.61 -7.25
C TYR A 323 -13.51 -9.05 -6.77
N PHE A 324 -14.52 -9.61 -6.11
CA PHE A 324 -14.53 -10.99 -5.65
C PHE A 324 -15.25 -11.88 -6.66
N LEU A 325 -14.49 -12.64 -7.44
CA LEU A 325 -15.00 -13.47 -8.54
C LEU A 325 -14.97 -14.96 -8.14
N SER A 326 -16.11 -15.51 -7.73
CA SER A 326 -16.22 -16.86 -7.13
C SER A 326 -15.32 -17.04 -5.90
N SER A 327 -15.23 -15.99 -5.09
CA SER A 327 -14.31 -15.85 -3.98
C SER A 327 -15.04 -15.50 -2.68
N LYS A 328 -14.33 -15.48 -1.56
CA LYS A 328 -14.91 -15.07 -0.28
C LYS A 328 -14.08 -14.00 0.40
N LEU A 329 -14.76 -13.05 1.04
CA LEU A 329 -14.18 -12.27 2.11
C LEU A 329 -14.46 -13.02 3.42
N TYR A 330 -13.42 -13.45 4.12
CA TYR A 330 -13.53 -14.15 5.39
C TYR A 330 -12.80 -13.37 6.48
N ALA A 331 -13.50 -12.99 7.55
CA ALA A 331 -12.91 -12.37 8.73
C ALA A 331 -13.20 -13.23 9.96
N ALA A 332 -12.19 -13.55 10.77
CA ALA A 332 -12.38 -14.47 11.88
C ALA A 332 -11.44 -14.29 13.08
N GLY A 333 -11.70 -15.09 14.11
CA GLY A 333 -10.86 -15.26 15.29
C GLY A 333 -11.06 -14.16 16.35
N ARG A 334 -11.21 -12.90 15.93
CA ARG A 334 -11.38 -11.74 16.82
C ARG A 334 -12.29 -10.68 16.23
N PRO A 335 -12.83 -9.74 17.04
CA PRO A 335 -13.67 -8.66 16.55
C PRO A 335 -13.07 -7.90 15.35
N PHE A 336 -13.74 -7.93 14.19
CA PHE A 336 -13.40 -7.08 13.06
C PHE A 336 -13.90 -5.65 13.26
N GLN A 337 -13.09 -4.67 12.88
CA GLN A 337 -13.38 -3.23 12.86
C GLN A 337 -12.75 -2.57 11.62
N GLY A 338 -13.61 -2.11 10.72
CA GLY A 338 -13.18 -1.45 9.50
C GLY A 338 -14.28 -1.22 8.47
N LEU A 339 -13.86 -0.74 7.30
CA LEU A 339 -14.74 -0.41 6.20
C LEU A 339 -14.73 -1.53 5.17
N ILE A 340 -15.90 -2.02 4.77
CA ILE A 340 -16.11 -2.94 3.66
C ILE A 340 -17.06 -2.25 2.69
N THR A 341 -16.49 -1.55 1.70
CA THR A 341 -17.24 -0.60 0.87
C THR A 341 -17.10 -0.84 -0.62
N ASN A 342 -18.19 -0.63 -1.36
CA ASN A 342 -18.19 -0.57 -2.83
C ASN A 342 -17.58 -1.80 -3.54
N ASN A 343 -17.51 -2.96 -2.87
CA ASN A 343 -16.95 -4.16 -3.48
C ASN A 343 -17.99 -4.83 -4.38
N LEU A 344 -17.52 -5.49 -5.43
CA LEU A 344 -18.32 -6.34 -6.31
C LEU A 344 -18.12 -7.80 -5.91
N PHE A 345 -19.21 -8.49 -5.58
CA PHE A 345 -19.23 -9.91 -5.26
C PHE A 345 -19.99 -10.68 -6.32
N LEU A 346 -19.28 -11.45 -7.15
CA LEU A 346 -19.85 -12.34 -8.16
C LEU A 346 -19.75 -13.79 -7.70
N ASN A 347 -20.88 -14.44 -7.38
CA ASN A 347 -20.88 -15.80 -6.78
C ASN A 347 -19.99 -15.88 -5.53
N SER A 348 -19.99 -14.79 -4.77
CA SER A 348 -19.07 -14.51 -3.68
C SER A 348 -19.83 -14.00 -2.47
N GLY A 349 -19.20 -13.93 -1.30
CA GLY A 349 -19.83 -13.41 -0.08
C GLY A 349 -18.85 -12.97 1.01
N ILE A 350 -19.43 -12.52 2.12
CA ILE A 350 -18.71 -11.97 3.28
C ILE A 350 -19.00 -12.83 4.50
N GLU A 351 -18.06 -13.63 4.97
CA GLU A 351 -18.20 -14.39 6.20
C GLU A 351 -17.39 -13.74 7.32
N MET A 352 -18.05 -13.35 8.41
CA MET A 352 -17.40 -12.67 9.53
C MET A 352 -17.78 -13.35 10.85
N SER A 353 -16.81 -13.99 11.49
CA SER A 353 -16.96 -14.47 12.87
C SER A 353 -16.34 -13.46 13.84
N SER A 354 -17.02 -13.24 14.97
CA SER A 354 -16.64 -12.26 15.98
C SER A 354 -16.78 -10.81 15.50
N LEU A 355 -17.91 -10.18 15.80
CA LEU A 355 -18.07 -8.73 15.84
C LEU A 355 -18.26 -8.28 17.30
N TRP A 356 -18.02 -6.99 17.56
CA TRP A 356 -18.18 -6.45 18.90
C TRP A 356 -19.63 -6.53 19.39
N GLY A 357 -19.77 -7.03 20.61
CA GLY A 357 -21.02 -7.13 21.33
C GLY A 357 -21.35 -5.94 22.20
N VAL A 358 -22.58 -5.96 22.69
CA VAL A 358 -23.22 -4.92 23.48
C VAL A 358 -22.48 -4.63 24.80
N ASP A 359 -21.90 -5.66 25.39
CA ASP A 359 -21.38 -5.63 26.75
C ASP A 359 -19.88 -5.30 26.82
N SER A 360 -19.19 -5.32 25.68
CA SER A 360 -17.77 -5.02 25.61
C SER A 360 -17.58 -3.50 25.49
N ASP A 361 -17.00 -2.87 26.51
CA ASP A 361 -16.76 -1.42 26.55
C ASP A 361 -15.93 -0.96 25.33
N PRO A 362 -16.54 -0.33 24.30
CA PRO A 362 -15.80 0.14 23.14
C PRO A 362 -14.89 1.32 23.51
N ALA A 363 -15.19 2.01 24.62
CA ALA A 363 -14.41 3.14 25.10
C ALA A 363 -13.05 2.72 25.69
N ALA A 364 -12.91 1.45 26.11
CA ALA A 364 -11.60 0.91 26.51
C ALA A 364 -10.63 0.79 25.32
N VAL A 365 -11.14 0.78 24.08
CA VAL A 365 -10.33 0.53 22.89
C VAL A 365 -10.25 1.71 21.92
N GLY A 366 -11.14 2.70 21.96
CA GLY A 366 -11.01 3.95 21.19
C GLY A 366 -11.11 3.78 19.67
N ARG A 367 -11.88 2.80 19.20
CA ARG A 367 -11.78 2.24 17.84
C ARG A 367 -12.98 2.50 16.94
N ASP A 368 -12.69 2.51 15.64
CA ASP A 368 -13.62 2.68 14.53
C ASP A 368 -14.67 1.55 14.46
N PHE A 369 -15.76 1.81 13.74
CA PHE A 369 -16.89 0.88 13.57
C PHE A 369 -16.68 -0.06 12.38
N THR A 370 -17.47 -1.13 12.31
CA THR A 370 -17.53 -2.01 11.13
C THR A 370 -18.65 -1.57 10.22
N GLU A 371 -18.31 -0.91 9.12
CA GLU A 371 -19.28 -0.43 8.14
C GLU A 371 -19.22 -1.32 6.89
N ILE A 372 -20.36 -1.89 6.49
CA ILE A 372 -20.50 -2.72 5.30
C ILE A 372 -21.48 -2.03 4.38
N THR A 373 -21.04 -1.23 3.42
CA THR A 373 -21.99 -0.40 2.64
C THR A 373 -21.58 -0.24 1.18
N GLY A 374 -22.55 0.00 0.30
CA GLY A 374 -22.29 0.23 -1.13
C GLY A 374 -21.83 -1.01 -1.91
N ASN A 375 -21.77 -2.19 -1.29
CA ASN A 375 -21.35 -3.41 -1.97
C ASN A 375 -22.41 -3.89 -2.97
N THR A 376 -21.99 -4.42 -4.11
CA THR A 376 -22.90 -4.97 -5.13
C THR A 376 -22.74 -6.49 -5.20
N TYR A 377 -23.85 -7.20 -5.06
CA TYR A 377 -23.89 -8.66 -5.08
C TYR A 377 -24.59 -9.16 -6.34
N TYR A 378 -23.84 -9.90 -7.17
CA TYR A 378 -24.35 -10.65 -8.33
C TYR A 378 -24.34 -12.15 -8.02
N ARG A 379 -25.41 -12.86 -8.36
CA ARG A 379 -25.59 -14.28 -8.04
C ARG A 379 -26.07 -15.08 -9.24
N ASP A 380 -25.38 -16.19 -9.48
CA ASP A 380 -25.76 -17.32 -10.32
C ASP A 380 -25.59 -18.62 -9.52
N GLY A 381 -26.54 -18.94 -8.64
CA GLY A 381 -26.59 -20.27 -8.01
C GLY A 381 -25.89 -20.50 -6.67
N TYR A 382 -25.08 -19.56 -6.15
CA TYR A 382 -24.29 -19.76 -4.91
C TYR A 382 -24.79 -18.95 -3.71
N ASP A 383 -24.66 -19.54 -2.51
CA ASP A 383 -25.01 -18.92 -1.22
C ASP A 383 -24.07 -17.74 -0.91
N LEU A 384 -24.50 -16.54 -1.28
CA LEU A 384 -24.03 -15.31 -0.65
C LEU A 384 -24.41 -15.39 0.81
N THR A 385 -23.43 -15.62 1.66
CA THR A 385 -23.59 -15.76 3.09
C THR A 385 -22.96 -14.55 3.73
N ILE A 386 -23.77 -13.63 4.28
CA ILE A 386 -23.29 -12.69 5.28
C ILE A 386 -23.58 -13.27 6.64
N ILE A 387 -22.60 -13.94 7.23
CA ILE A 387 -22.70 -14.39 8.63
C ILE A 387 -21.94 -13.40 9.47
N VAL A 388 -22.65 -12.87 10.46
CA VAL A 388 -22.10 -12.01 11.50
C VAL A 388 -22.37 -12.69 12.83
N ASP A 389 -21.32 -13.17 13.48
CA ASP A 389 -21.40 -13.71 14.83
C ASP A 389 -21.00 -12.65 15.86
N ASN A 390 -21.94 -12.28 16.74
CA ASN A 390 -21.70 -11.32 17.79
C ASN A 390 -21.27 -12.04 19.09
N ILE A 391 -19.97 -12.24 19.23
CA ILE A 391 -19.37 -12.77 20.45
C ILE A 391 -18.97 -11.57 21.33
N ALA A 392 -19.55 -11.47 22.53
CA ALA A 392 -19.03 -10.52 23.51
C ALA A 392 -17.59 -10.90 23.86
N TYR A 393 -16.64 -10.13 23.35
CA TYR A 393 -15.23 -10.31 23.62
C TYR A 393 -14.90 -9.84 25.05
N ASP A 394 -14.45 -10.77 25.89
CA ASP A 394 -13.88 -10.48 27.21
C ASP A 394 -12.33 -10.55 27.12
N PRO A 395 -11.63 -9.40 27.07
CA PRO A 395 -10.16 -9.39 26.99
C PRO A 395 -9.46 -10.04 28.19
N GLY A 396 -10.14 -10.19 29.33
CA GLY A 396 -9.59 -10.83 30.54
C GLY A 396 -9.82 -12.34 30.61
N ASN A 397 -10.68 -12.88 29.75
CA ASN A 397 -11.06 -14.28 29.74
C ASN A 397 -10.90 -14.86 28.33
N VAL A 398 -9.64 -14.97 27.89
CA VAL A 398 -9.22 -15.59 26.62
C VAL A 398 -9.53 -17.10 26.58
N ALA A 399 -10.17 -17.65 27.61
CA ALA A 399 -10.85 -18.93 27.50
C ALA A 399 -11.97 -18.74 26.48
N LEU A 400 -11.64 -19.09 25.23
CA LEU A 400 -12.55 -19.44 24.15
C LEU A 400 -13.91 -19.76 24.78
N LEU A 401 -14.91 -18.93 24.52
CA LEU A 401 -16.28 -19.36 24.76
C LEU A 401 -16.37 -20.71 24.03
N ASP A 402 -16.51 -21.75 24.83
CA ASP A 402 -16.28 -23.14 24.51
C ASP A 402 -16.81 -23.42 23.09
N ASP A 403 -15.93 -23.87 22.17
CA ASP A 403 -16.26 -24.27 20.78
C ASP A 403 -17.40 -25.31 20.72
N THR A 404 -17.87 -25.80 21.87
CA THR A 404 -18.99 -26.72 22.04
C THR A 404 -20.37 -26.09 21.82
N VAL A 405 -20.50 -24.76 21.72
CA VAL A 405 -21.82 -24.10 21.72
C VAL A 405 -22.25 -23.59 20.32
N ILE A 406 -21.35 -23.57 19.33
CA ILE A 406 -21.73 -23.35 17.92
C ILE A 406 -21.32 -24.58 17.13
N ASP A 407 -22.28 -25.47 16.89
CA ASP A 407 -22.06 -26.69 16.11
C ASP A 407 -21.82 -26.33 14.63
N TYR A 408 -20.56 -26.04 14.29
CA TYR A 408 -20.08 -25.83 12.92
C TYR A 408 -20.41 -27.02 11.99
N ASN A 409 -20.84 -28.18 12.50
CA ASN A 409 -21.29 -29.27 11.64
C ASN A 409 -22.58 -28.94 10.86
N THR A 410 -23.43 -28.02 11.37
CA THR A 410 -24.56 -27.49 10.57
C THR A 410 -24.12 -26.57 9.43
N TYR A 411 -22.89 -26.04 9.48
CA TYR A 411 -22.26 -25.24 8.41
C TYR A 411 -21.98 -26.07 7.14
N SER A 412 -21.59 -27.34 7.33
CA SER A 412 -21.36 -28.28 6.22
C SER A 412 -22.65 -28.69 5.51
N ASP A 413 -23.80 -28.58 6.18
CA ASP A 413 -25.13 -28.79 5.59
C ASP A 413 -25.62 -27.56 4.80
N PHE A 414 -25.18 -26.36 5.17
CA PHE A 414 -25.59 -25.12 4.47
C PHE A 414 -24.99 -24.95 3.09
N THR A 415 -23.75 -25.42 2.87
CA THR A 415 -23.07 -25.32 1.57
C THR A 415 -23.38 -26.48 0.62
N LYS A 416 -24.04 -27.55 1.10
CA LYS A 416 -24.21 -28.80 0.33
C LYS A 416 -25.66 -29.21 0.03
N ASN A 417 -26.68 -28.69 0.73
CA ASN A 417 -28.03 -29.26 0.68
C ASN A 417 -29.21 -28.32 0.33
N ASN A 418 -29.01 -27.04 0.00
CA ASN A 418 -30.13 -26.17 -0.41
C ASN A 418 -30.27 -26.08 -1.93
N GLY A 419 -31.17 -26.88 -2.50
CA GLY A 419 -31.56 -26.86 -3.91
C GLY A 419 -32.37 -25.63 -4.33
N ASN A 420 -32.14 -24.46 -3.74
CA ASN A 420 -32.74 -23.20 -4.19
C ASN A 420 -31.66 -22.17 -4.54
N PRO A 421 -31.18 -22.17 -5.80
CA PRO A 421 -30.01 -21.41 -6.25
C PRO A 421 -30.16 -19.88 -6.24
N ASP A 422 -31.31 -19.29 -5.88
CA ASP A 422 -31.65 -17.93 -6.34
C ASP A 422 -31.84 -16.84 -5.26
N VAL A 423 -31.49 -17.07 -3.99
CA VAL A 423 -31.90 -16.13 -2.92
C VAL A 423 -30.75 -15.69 -2.03
N PHE A 424 -30.42 -14.38 -1.98
CA PHE A 424 -29.46 -13.76 -1.03
C PHE A 424 -29.56 -14.42 0.34
N ARG A 425 -28.48 -14.59 1.11
CA ARG A 425 -28.60 -15.11 2.47
C ARG A 425 -27.82 -14.28 3.47
N GLY A 426 -28.55 -13.67 4.39
CA GLY A 426 -27.98 -12.95 5.51
C GLY A 426 -28.31 -13.68 6.79
N ALA A 427 -27.34 -13.83 7.69
CA ALA A 427 -27.55 -14.32 9.04
C ALA A 427 -26.80 -13.46 10.05
N ILE A 428 -27.49 -13.11 11.12
CA ILE A 428 -26.90 -12.51 12.31
C ILE A 428 -27.12 -13.50 13.44
N ILE A 429 -26.03 -13.91 14.07
CA ILE A 429 -26.04 -14.80 15.22
C ILE A 429 -25.69 -13.93 16.43
N ALA A 430 -26.62 -13.82 17.37
CA ALA A 430 -26.37 -13.12 18.63
C ALA A 430 -25.68 -14.04 19.63
N LYS A 431 -25.05 -13.43 20.65
CA LYS A 431 -24.32 -14.10 21.76
C LYS A 431 -25.11 -15.21 22.47
N ASP A 432 -26.44 -15.11 22.53
CA ASP A 432 -27.32 -16.10 23.15
C ASP A 432 -27.69 -17.25 22.19
N ASN A 433 -26.95 -17.40 21.09
CA ASN A 433 -27.20 -18.31 19.97
C ASN A 433 -28.56 -18.11 19.28
N THR A 434 -29.25 -16.99 19.54
CA THR A 434 -30.40 -16.65 18.71
C THR A 434 -29.89 -16.20 17.36
N SER A 435 -30.16 -17.02 16.33
CA SER A 435 -29.86 -16.67 14.96
C SER A 435 -31.09 -16.08 14.29
N ARG A 436 -30.91 -14.96 13.61
CA ARG A 436 -31.85 -14.45 12.63
C ARG A 436 -31.21 -14.65 11.27
N SER A 437 -31.86 -15.42 10.42
CA SER A 437 -31.46 -15.55 9.03
C SER A 437 -32.61 -15.15 8.13
N THR A 438 -32.28 -14.57 7.00
CA THR A 438 -33.23 -14.15 5.99
C THR A 438 -32.62 -14.37 4.62
N TRP A 439 -33.51 -14.50 3.65
CA TRP A 439 -33.14 -14.61 2.26
C TRP A 439 -33.25 -13.28 1.47
N ASP A 440 -33.60 -12.21 2.16
CA ASP A 440 -33.84 -10.89 1.56
C ASP A 440 -32.85 -9.88 2.13
N LEU A 441 -32.12 -9.18 1.24
CA LEU A 441 -31.12 -8.19 1.63
C LEU A 441 -31.76 -7.05 2.43
N ASP A 442 -32.95 -6.58 2.06
CA ASP A 442 -33.59 -5.48 2.77
C ASP A 442 -34.04 -5.90 4.17
N THR A 443 -34.56 -7.12 4.33
CA THR A 443 -34.83 -7.71 5.65
C THR A 443 -33.54 -7.84 6.47
N TRP A 444 -32.42 -8.24 5.86
CA TRP A 444 -31.14 -8.38 6.58
C TRP A 444 -30.59 -7.03 7.02
N LYS A 445 -30.68 -6.00 6.17
CA LYS A 445 -30.41 -4.61 6.55
C LYS A 445 -31.30 -4.15 7.69
N GLY A 446 -32.57 -4.57 7.69
CA GLY A 446 -33.49 -4.38 8.81
C GLY A 446 -32.97 -4.99 10.11
N TYR A 447 -32.46 -6.24 10.06
CA TYR A 447 -31.84 -6.86 11.23
C TYR A 447 -30.59 -6.11 11.72
N ILE A 448 -29.73 -5.64 10.81
CA ILE A 448 -28.59 -4.80 11.16
C ILE A 448 -29.03 -3.47 11.78
N ALA A 449 -30.02 -2.81 11.18
CA ALA A 449 -30.55 -1.55 11.67
C ALA A 449 -31.19 -1.71 13.06
N GLU A 450 -31.92 -2.80 13.31
CA GLU A 450 -32.45 -3.11 14.65
C GLU A 450 -31.33 -3.31 15.68
N VAL A 451 -30.28 -4.03 15.31
CA VAL A 451 -29.07 -4.18 16.16
C VAL A 451 -28.47 -2.81 16.43
N ARG A 452 -28.23 -2.00 15.39
CA ARG A 452 -27.68 -0.63 15.51
C ARG A 452 -28.53 0.27 16.41
N ASP A 453 -29.85 0.33 16.17
CA ASP A 453 -30.78 1.23 16.86
C ASP A 453 -31.01 0.79 18.32
N GLY A 454 -30.91 -0.51 18.59
CA GLY A 454 -30.86 -1.06 19.95
C GLY A 454 -29.62 -0.62 20.75
N TYR A 455 -28.58 -0.12 20.07
CA TYR A 455 -27.29 0.26 20.65
C TYR A 455 -26.89 1.71 20.30
N PRO A 456 -27.60 2.72 20.85
CA PRO A 456 -27.45 4.14 20.48
C PRO A 456 -26.07 4.75 20.79
N SER A 457 -25.19 4.01 21.45
CA SER A 457 -23.80 4.38 21.63
C SER A 457 -22.88 3.31 21.04
N LYS A 458 -22.34 3.60 19.84
CA LYS A 458 -21.03 3.10 19.38
C LYS A 458 -20.95 1.68 18.77
N THR A 459 -22.02 1.17 18.17
CA THR A 459 -21.91 -0.03 17.30
C THR A 459 -22.65 0.23 16.00
N VAL A 460 -22.01 0.93 15.06
CA VAL A 460 -22.55 1.03 13.71
C VAL A 460 -22.09 -0.19 12.94
N LEU A 461 -22.75 -1.32 13.17
CA LEU A 461 -22.95 -2.23 12.06
C LEU A 461 -24.01 -1.57 11.19
N GLY A 462 -23.64 -1.26 9.97
CA GLY A 462 -24.51 -0.56 9.04
C GLY A 462 -24.31 -1.13 7.65
N ASP A 463 -25.43 -1.38 6.98
CA ASP A 463 -25.47 -1.54 5.54
C ASP A 463 -26.64 -0.72 4.99
N GLU A 464 -26.33 0.54 4.65
CA GLU A 464 -27.34 1.47 4.13
C GLU A 464 -27.46 1.38 2.60
N HIS A 465 -26.37 1.04 1.91
CA HIS A 465 -26.26 1.25 0.46
C HIS A 465 -25.85 0.01 -0.35
N SER A 466 -25.61 -1.16 0.26
CA SER A 466 -25.34 -2.34 -0.56
C SER A 466 -26.58 -2.77 -1.35
N THR A 467 -26.40 -3.44 -2.48
CA THR A 467 -27.51 -3.86 -3.34
C THR A 467 -27.31 -5.29 -3.82
N THR A 468 -28.42 -6.02 -3.96
CA THR A 468 -28.44 -7.19 -4.84
C THR A 468 -28.78 -6.69 -6.24
N ALA A 469 -28.03 -7.13 -7.23
CA ALA A 469 -28.29 -6.82 -8.62
C ALA A 469 -28.70 -8.09 -9.36
N SER A 470 -29.72 -7.98 -10.21
CA SER A 470 -30.03 -9.06 -11.16
C SER A 470 -28.84 -9.26 -12.09
N ILE A 471 -28.56 -10.51 -12.47
CA ILE A 471 -27.56 -10.82 -13.50
C ILE A 471 -27.82 -9.95 -14.74
N PRO A 472 -26.86 -9.06 -15.10
CA PRO A 472 -26.95 -8.29 -16.33
C PRO A 472 -27.11 -9.21 -17.54
N GLN A 473 -27.94 -8.80 -18.50
CA GLN A 473 -28.12 -9.57 -19.74
C GLN A 473 -26.98 -9.34 -20.75
N THR A 474 -26.12 -8.35 -20.49
CA THR A 474 -24.98 -7.99 -21.33
C THR A 474 -23.71 -8.06 -20.50
N ASN A 475 -22.61 -8.40 -21.17
CA ASN A 475 -21.28 -8.40 -20.57
C ASN A 475 -20.99 -7.05 -19.89
N GLN A 476 -20.38 -7.10 -18.69
CA GLN A 476 -19.95 -5.91 -17.96
C GLN A 476 -18.44 -5.75 -18.11
N VAL A 477 -17.99 -4.51 -18.26
CA VAL A 477 -16.58 -4.17 -18.46
C VAL A 477 -16.15 -3.22 -17.35
N TYR A 478 -15.07 -3.56 -16.66
CA TYR A 478 -14.41 -2.71 -15.68
C TYR A 478 -12.98 -2.47 -16.14
N LEU A 479 -12.55 -1.21 -16.18
CA LEU A 479 -11.24 -0.83 -16.68
C LEU A 479 -10.62 0.17 -15.71
N GLU A 480 -9.49 -0.22 -15.10
CA GLU A 480 -8.82 0.54 -14.05
C GLU A 480 -7.40 0.90 -14.49
N ARG A 481 -7.12 2.20 -14.57
CA ARG A 481 -5.78 2.70 -14.92
C ARG A 481 -4.79 2.43 -13.79
N ASN A 482 -3.60 1.99 -14.14
CA ASN A 482 -2.52 1.81 -13.19
C ASN A 482 -1.89 3.17 -12.83
N GLU A 483 -1.81 3.48 -11.53
CA GLU A 483 -1.33 4.77 -11.03
C GLU A 483 0.19 4.90 -11.13
N TYR A 484 0.92 3.79 -10.98
CA TYR A 484 2.37 3.74 -11.08
C TYR A 484 2.85 3.73 -12.54
N ASP A 485 2.10 3.07 -13.42
CA ASP A 485 2.38 3.02 -14.86
C ASP A 485 1.11 3.37 -15.65
N PRO A 486 0.88 4.66 -15.96
CA PRO A 486 -0.31 5.10 -16.70
C PRO A 486 -0.44 4.51 -18.11
N SER A 487 0.59 3.83 -18.63
CA SER A 487 0.51 3.09 -19.89
C SER A 487 -0.17 1.73 -19.73
N ILE A 488 -0.48 1.30 -18.51
CA ILE A 488 -1.09 0.02 -18.18
C ILE A 488 -2.46 0.23 -17.55
N ALA A 489 -3.40 -0.67 -17.82
CA ALA A 489 -4.67 -0.78 -17.12
C ALA A 489 -5.05 -2.26 -16.92
N THR A 490 -5.80 -2.52 -15.85
CA THR A 490 -6.42 -3.80 -15.60
C THR A 490 -7.83 -3.78 -16.18
N LEU A 491 -8.15 -4.76 -17.04
CA LEU A 491 -9.45 -4.93 -17.65
C LEU A 491 -10.11 -6.20 -17.10
N ILE A 492 -11.33 -6.07 -16.60
CA ILE A 492 -12.19 -7.19 -16.18
C ILE A 492 -13.39 -7.23 -17.10
N VAL A 493 -13.67 -8.39 -17.67
CA VAL A 493 -14.92 -8.63 -18.41
C VAL A 493 -15.71 -9.69 -17.67
N ILE A 494 -16.87 -9.32 -17.13
CA ILE A 494 -17.84 -10.29 -16.61
C ILE A 494 -18.74 -10.69 -17.77
N ASN A 495 -18.60 -11.94 -18.22
CA ASN A 495 -19.13 -12.47 -19.47
C ASN A 495 -20.48 -13.17 -19.25
N TRP A 496 -21.50 -12.37 -18.93
CA TRP A 496 -22.85 -12.84 -18.67
C TRP A 496 -23.54 -13.48 -19.87
N GLU A 497 -23.18 -13.07 -21.08
CA GLU A 497 -23.76 -13.60 -22.32
C GLU A 497 -23.21 -14.99 -22.66
N GLY A 498 -22.20 -15.48 -21.93
CA GLY A 498 -21.46 -16.69 -22.29
C GLY A 498 -20.79 -16.55 -23.66
N THR A 499 -20.43 -15.32 -24.04
CA THR A 499 -19.86 -15.00 -25.34
C THR A 499 -18.55 -15.75 -25.52
N THR A 500 -18.43 -16.44 -26.65
CA THR A 500 -17.19 -17.08 -27.11
C THR A 500 -16.72 -16.38 -28.38
N GLY A 501 -15.41 -16.12 -28.50
CA GLY A 501 -14.82 -15.45 -29.66
C GLY A 501 -14.56 -13.96 -29.42
N ILE A 502 -14.50 -13.19 -30.50
CA ILE A 502 -14.09 -11.78 -30.44
C ILE A 502 -15.17 -10.92 -29.79
N TYR A 503 -14.80 -10.17 -28.76
CA TYR A 503 -15.63 -9.21 -28.06
C TYR A 503 -14.96 -7.82 -28.06
N PRO A 504 -15.61 -6.79 -28.63
CA PRO A 504 -15.06 -5.43 -28.65
C PRO A 504 -15.23 -4.76 -27.29
N VAL A 505 -14.17 -4.15 -26.78
CA VAL A 505 -14.14 -3.41 -25.52
C VAL A 505 -13.70 -1.97 -25.79
N ASP A 506 -14.50 -1.00 -25.36
CA ASP A 506 -14.12 0.41 -25.35
C ASP A 506 -13.18 0.70 -24.19
N VAL A 507 -11.97 1.17 -24.52
CA VAL A 507 -10.92 1.55 -23.58
C VAL A 507 -10.64 3.05 -23.59
N SER A 508 -11.41 3.83 -24.35
CA SER A 508 -11.17 5.27 -24.55
C SER A 508 -11.32 6.11 -23.27
N SER A 509 -11.98 5.58 -22.23
CA SER A 509 -12.06 6.21 -20.91
C SER A 509 -10.70 6.28 -20.19
N VAL A 510 -9.77 5.37 -20.51
CA VAL A 510 -8.42 5.31 -19.93
C VAL A 510 -7.35 5.68 -20.95
N PHE A 511 -7.47 5.14 -22.17
CA PHE A 511 -6.52 5.31 -23.27
C PHE A 511 -7.22 6.02 -24.43
N ALA A 512 -7.32 7.34 -24.35
CA ALA A 512 -8.14 8.17 -25.23
C ALA A 512 -8.10 7.76 -26.72
N SER A 513 -7.08 8.21 -27.46
CA SER A 513 -6.84 7.83 -28.86
C SER A 513 -5.63 6.92 -29.03
N GLU A 514 -5.03 6.50 -27.92
CA GLU A 514 -3.79 5.74 -27.92
C GLU A 514 -4.03 4.37 -28.59
N SER A 515 -3.01 3.88 -29.30
CA SER A 515 -3.06 2.48 -29.73
C SER A 515 -2.78 1.61 -28.51
N VAL A 516 -3.59 0.59 -28.27
CA VAL A 516 -3.41 -0.34 -27.15
C VAL A 516 -3.26 -1.78 -27.63
N SER A 517 -2.73 -2.63 -26.76
CA SER A 517 -2.68 -4.08 -26.88
C SER A 517 -3.30 -4.74 -25.64
N ALA A 518 -4.05 -5.82 -25.83
CA ALA A 518 -4.65 -6.59 -24.75
C ALA A 518 -3.93 -7.94 -24.55
N TYR A 519 -3.70 -8.31 -23.29
CA TYR A 519 -3.02 -9.55 -22.91
C TYR A 519 -3.88 -10.29 -21.89
N PRO A 520 -4.16 -11.59 -22.06
CA PRO A 520 -4.68 -12.41 -20.96
C PRO A 520 -3.70 -12.32 -19.78
N VAL A 521 -4.20 -12.20 -18.54
CA VAL A 521 -3.34 -11.98 -17.36
C VAL A 521 -2.24 -13.02 -17.22
N LYS A 522 -2.56 -14.33 -17.34
CA LYS A 522 -1.55 -15.42 -17.28
C LYS A 522 -0.54 -15.36 -18.44
N ASN A 523 -0.89 -14.70 -19.54
CA ASN A 523 -0.04 -14.55 -20.72
C ASN A 523 0.49 -13.12 -20.86
N PHE A 524 0.52 -12.29 -19.82
CA PHE A 524 1.07 -10.93 -19.90
C PHE A 524 2.57 -10.94 -19.56
N PRO A 525 3.45 -10.16 -20.24
CA PRO A 525 3.36 -9.69 -21.63
C PRO A 525 3.82 -10.76 -22.64
N GLY A 526 2.91 -11.60 -23.07
CA GLY A 526 3.10 -12.67 -24.05
C GLY A 526 2.30 -12.39 -25.33
N ILE A 527 1.66 -13.41 -25.88
CA ILE A 527 0.87 -13.29 -27.12
C ILE A 527 -0.28 -12.31 -26.90
N THR A 528 -0.30 -11.23 -27.69
CA THR A 528 -1.40 -10.26 -27.65
C THR A 528 -2.68 -10.93 -28.16
N ASN A 529 -3.79 -10.66 -27.47
CA ASN A 529 -5.11 -11.05 -27.95
C ASN A 529 -5.57 -10.14 -29.09
N SER A 530 -5.16 -8.87 -29.08
CA SER A 530 -5.45 -7.89 -30.14
C SER A 530 -4.75 -6.55 -29.90
N SER A 531 -4.82 -5.68 -30.91
CA SER A 531 -4.52 -4.25 -30.81
C SER A 531 -5.64 -3.39 -31.41
N GLY A 532 -5.74 -2.13 -30.96
CA GLY A 532 -6.76 -1.20 -31.42
C GLY A 532 -6.51 0.24 -30.94
N SER A 533 -7.42 1.17 -31.25
CA SER A 533 -7.42 2.55 -30.75
C SER A 533 -8.87 2.91 -30.42
N GLY A 534 -9.11 3.34 -29.18
CA GLY A 534 -10.46 3.49 -28.62
C GLY A 534 -11.13 2.16 -28.28
N ASN A 535 -11.21 1.22 -29.23
CA ASN A 535 -11.72 -0.14 -29.00
C ASN A 535 -10.62 -1.20 -29.15
N VAL A 536 -10.62 -2.21 -28.28
CA VAL A 536 -9.76 -3.39 -28.34
C VAL A 536 -10.60 -4.67 -28.47
N ASN A 537 -10.21 -5.58 -29.35
CA ASN A 537 -10.99 -6.80 -29.68
C ASN A 537 -10.45 -7.99 -28.89
N ILE A 538 -10.90 -8.21 -27.66
CA ILE A 538 -10.43 -9.36 -26.86
C ILE A 538 -11.10 -10.65 -27.34
N THR A 539 -10.45 -11.80 -27.13
CA THR A 539 -11.09 -13.11 -27.37
C THR A 539 -11.55 -13.68 -26.05
N LEU A 540 -12.86 -13.87 -25.91
CA LEU A 540 -13.48 -14.53 -24.77
C LEU A 540 -13.56 -16.04 -25.02
N SER A 541 -13.21 -16.80 -23.99
CA SER A 541 -13.28 -18.25 -23.89
C SER A 541 -14.68 -18.80 -23.59
N GLY A 542 -15.61 -17.94 -23.18
CA GLY A 542 -16.92 -18.34 -22.62
C GLY A 542 -16.90 -18.53 -21.11
N SER A 543 -15.76 -18.29 -20.44
CA SER A 543 -15.68 -18.26 -18.98
C SER A 543 -16.59 -17.16 -18.41
N PRO A 544 -17.18 -17.30 -17.20
CA PRO A 544 -18.08 -16.31 -16.61
C PRO A 544 -17.45 -14.92 -16.40
N TYR A 545 -16.12 -14.88 -16.31
CA TYR A 545 -15.35 -13.66 -16.25
C TYR A 545 -13.95 -13.92 -16.83
N GLU A 546 -13.30 -12.88 -17.31
CA GLU A 546 -11.93 -12.91 -17.82
C GLU A 546 -11.20 -11.62 -17.45
N VAL A 547 -9.90 -11.73 -17.14
CA VAL A 547 -9.06 -10.61 -16.77
C VAL A 547 -7.95 -10.43 -17.79
N PHE A 548 -7.73 -9.18 -18.20
CA PHE A 548 -6.70 -8.78 -19.15
C PHE A 548 -5.87 -7.63 -18.59
N ILE A 549 -4.63 -7.54 -19.05
CA ILE A 549 -3.84 -6.33 -18.97
C ILE A 549 -3.93 -5.60 -20.30
N ILE A 550 -4.32 -4.33 -20.26
CA ILE A 550 -4.30 -3.44 -21.43
C ILE A 550 -3.06 -2.57 -21.31
N LYS A 551 -2.27 -2.53 -22.38
CA LYS A 551 -1.05 -1.72 -22.46
C LYS A 551 -1.14 -0.78 -23.64
N SER A 552 -0.86 0.50 -23.41
CA SER A 552 -0.65 1.48 -24.46
C SER A 552 0.63 1.14 -25.24
N ASN A 553 0.51 1.19 -26.57
CA ASN A 553 1.61 1.08 -27.51
C ASN A 553 2.31 2.43 -27.70
N GLU A 554 1.75 3.52 -27.15
CA GLU A 554 2.45 4.80 -27.13
C GLU A 554 3.59 4.76 -26.12
N THR A 555 4.73 5.30 -26.53
CA THR A 555 5.87 5.44 -25.64
C THR A 555 5.54 6.45 -24.56
N TYR A 556 5.24 5.96 -23.36
CA TYR A 556 4.97 6.83 -22.23
C TYR A 556 6.30 7.30 -21.63
N ILE A 557 6.64 8.58 -21.85
CA ILE A 557 7.89 9.21 -21.39
C ILE A 557 8.00 9.23 -19.85
N ALA A 558 6.90 8.94 -19.12
CA ALA A 558 6.95 8.93 -17.66
C ALA A 558 7.67 7.72 -17.06
N ASN A 559 8.02 6.68 -17.83
CA ASN A 559 8.87 5.63 -17.29
C ASN A 559 10.31 6.17 -17.12
N PRO A 560 10.85 6.24 -15.89
CA PRO A 560 12.16 6.87 -15.65
C PRO A 560 13.33 6.04 -16.21
N CYS A 561 13.09 4.78 -16.57
CA CYS A 561 14.05 3.97 -17.32
C CYS A 561 14.06 4.26 -18.83
N TYR A 562 13.16 5.11 -19.33
CA TYR A 562 13.21 5.54 -20.72
C TYR A 562 14.49 6.35 -20.99
N TYR A 563 15.33 5.80 -21.85
CA TYR A 563 16.56 6.43 -22.31
C TYR A 563 16.29 7.04 -23.68
N GLU A 564 16.06 8.35 -23.74
CA GLU A 564 16.27 9.02 -25.01
C GLU A 564 17.78 9.03 -25.25
N ALA A 565 18.22 8.24 -26.22
CA ALA A 565 19.45 8.49 -26.95
C ALA A 565 19.31 9.79 -27.76
N SER A 566 18.78 10.87 -27.16
CA SER A 566 18.77 12.18 -27.77
C SER A 566 20.21 12.63 -27.74
N GLY A 567 20.86 12.45 -28.89
CA GLY A 567 22.17 12.98 -29.16
C GLY A 567 22.23 14.43 -28.67
N ILE A 568 22.99 14.63 -27.61
CA ILE A 568 23.91 15.77 -27.59
C ILE A 568 24.90 15.47 -28.72
N GLY A 569 24.43 15.63 -29.96
CA GLY A 569 25.29 15.91 -31.08
C GLY A 569 25.97 17.20 -30.68
N GLY A 570 27.14 17.08 -30.07
CA GLY A 570 28.03 18.20 -29.89
C GLY A 570 28.11 18.86 -31.24
N GLY A 571 27.57 20.07 -31.34
CA GLY A 571 27.99 21.03 -32.33
C GLY A 571 29.46 21.28 -32.05
N GLY A 572 30.30 20.33 -32.48
CA GLY A 572 31.71 20.51 -32.66
C GLY A 572 31.82 21.55 -33.74
N ASP A 573 31.96 22.79 -33.30
CA ASP A 573 32.47 23.88 -34.07
C ASP A 573 33.81 23.41 -34.64
N THR A 574 33.80 22.95 -35.90
CA THR A 574 35.02 22.71 -36.66
C THR A 574 35.58 24.08 -37.03
N GLY A 575 36.08 24.79 -36.02
CA GLY A 575 37.04 25.86 -36.19
C GLY A 575 38.31 25.22 -36.72
N GLY A 576 38.45 25.26 -38.05
CA GLY A 576 39.69 24.92 -38.72
C GLY A 576 40.76 25.92 -38.31
N ASP A 577 41.86 25.39 -37.80
CA ASP A 577 43.17 26.00 -37.97
C ASP A 577 44.02 24.99 -38.72
N ASP A 578 44.23 25.30 -39.99
CA ASP A 578 45.41 24.89 -40.75
C ASP A 578 46.64 25.35 -39.96
N ASP A 579 47.49 24.43 -39.51
CA ASP A 579 48.90 24.74 -39.53
C ASP A 579 49.80 23.51 -39.73
N THR A 580 50.76 23.77 -40.58
CA THR A 580 51.69 22.91 -41.29
C THR A 580 52.71 22.16 -40.42
N GLY A 581 53.09 20.96 -40.88
CA GLY A 581 54.50 20.62 -41.14
C GLY A 581 55.30 19.98 -39.99
N GLY A 582 55.74 18.74 -40.21
CA GLY A 582 56.74 18.09 -39.37
C GLY A 582 57.08 16.69 -39.84
N ASP A 583 58.12 16.62 -40.67
CA ASP A 583 58.72 15.45 -41.31
C ASP A 583 59.56 14.60 -40.32
N ASP A 584 59.98 13.43 -40.81
CA ASP A 584 61.17 12.63 -40.43
C ASP A 584 61.11 11.47 -39.39
N THR A 585 61.08 10.25 -39.97
CA THR A 585 62.09 9.15 -39.89
C THR A 585 62.11 8.03 -38.82
N ILE A 586 62.01 6.78 -39.34
CA ILE A 586 62.88 5.55 -39.21
C ILE A 586 63.18 5.02 -37.77
N VAL A 587 63.00 3.76 -37.36
CA VAL A 587 63.70 2.48 -37.66
C VAL A 587 63.03 1.34 -36.85
N GLY A 588 62.96 0.09 -37.35
CA GLY A 588 62.97 -1.09 -36.48
C GLY A 588 62.31 -2.37 -37.03
N ASP A 589 63.11 -3.25 -37.61
CA ASP A 589 62.77 -4.54 -38.22
C ASP A 589 62.42 -5.70 -37.25
N ASP A 590 61.73 -6.70 -37.83
CA ASP A 590 61.91 -8.16 -37.74
C ASP A 590 61.79 -8.95 -36.41
N ASN A 591 60.83 -9.90 -36.37
CA ASN A 591 61.01 -11.35 -36.64
C ASN A 591 60.09 -12.25 -35.81
N GLY A 592 59.59 -13.34 -36.43
CA GLY A 592 59.51 -14.64 -35.75
C GLY A 592 58.16 -15.37 -35.70
N THR A 593 57.82 -16.09 -36.77
CA THR A 593 56.85 -17.20 -36.81
C THR A 593 57.44 -18.51 -36.28
N THR A 594 56.63 -19.37 -35.58
CA THR A 594 56.47 -20.85 -35.72
C THR A 594 55.72 -21.49 -34.52
N ASP A 595 54.46 -21.94 -34.72
CA ASP A 595 53.83 -23.28 -34.50
C ASP A 595 54.29 -24.27 -33.38
N PRO A 596 53.51 -25.32 -32.95
CA PRO A 596 52.06 -25.64 -33.09
C PRO A 596 51.46 -26.37 -31.82
N PRO A 597 50.58 -27.44 -31.85
CA PRO A 597 49.35 -27.52 -31.05
C PRO A 597 49.34 -28.61 -29.95
N LEU A 598 48.33 -28.62 -29.06
CA LEU A 598 48.06 -29.77 -28.19
C LEU A 598 46.56 -30.11 -28.12
N THR A 599 46.28 -31.32 -28.60
CA THR A 599 45.12 -32.18 -28.33
C THR A 599 45.42 -33.13 -27.16
N GLY A 600 44.42 -33.49 -26.36
CA GLY A 600 44.46 -34.59 -25.38
C GLY A 600 43.37 -34.38 -24.31
N ASP A 601 42.21 -35.01 -24.34
CA ASP A 601 41.84 -36.43 -24.18
C ASP A 601 41.58 -36.86 -22.72
N ASN A 602 40.35 -37.31 -22.49
CA ASN A 602 39.80 -38.28 -21.53
C ASN A 602 40.13 -38.25 -20.02
N GLY A 603 39.06 -38.34 -19.22
CA GLY A 603 39.12 -38.74 -17.82
C GLY A 603 37.73 -38.99 -17.20
N ALA A 604 37.13 -40.13 -17.53
CA ALA A 604 36.00 -40.69 -16.78
C ALA A 604 36.47 -41.26 -15.42
N GLY A 605 35.62 -41.11 -14.41
CA GLY A 605 35.73 -41.70 -13.06
C GLY A 605 34.62 -41.10 -12.21
N ASP A 606 33.45 -41.70 -12.11
CA ASP A 606 33.12 -42.83 -11.22
C ASP A 606 33.44 -42.47 -9.76
N LEU A 607 32.42 -41.98 -9.05
CA LEU A 607 32.40 -41.93 -7.59
C LEU A 607 31.10 -42.54 -7.10
N ASP A 608 31.31 -43.76 -6.61
CA ASP A 608 30.48 -44.60 -5.79
C ASP A 608 30.17 -43.96 -4.42
N ASP A 609 29.27 -44.65 -3.74
CA ASP A 609 28.67 -44.41 -2.45
C ASP A 609 29.60 -44.00 -1.29
N GLY A 610 28.98 -43.46 -0.23
CA GLY A 610 29.72 -43.11 0.98
C GLY A 610 28.89 -42.45 2.06
N THR A 611 27.94 -43.20 2.60
CA THR A 611 27.24 -42.93 3.86
C THR A 611 28.20 -42.73 5.05
N GLY A 612 27.92 -41.77 5.94
CA GLY A 612 28.51 -41.72 7.28
C GLY A 612 28.39 -40.35 7.96
N THR A 613 27.30 -40.08 8.69
CA THR A 613 27.21 -40.10 10.17
C THR A 613 28.24 -39.27 10.95
N THR A 614 27.70 -38.22 11.57
CA THR A 614 27.94 -37.72 12.94
C THR A 614 29.37 -37.51 13.43
N GLY A 615 29.76 -36.25 13.56
CA GLY A 615 30.94 -35.81 14.31
C GLY A 615 30.68 -34.47 15.00
N SER A 616 30.27 -34.54 16.27
CA SER A 616 30.23 -33.41 17.20
C SER A 616 31.67 -32.95 17.50
N THR A 617 31.95 -31.67 17.34
CA THR A 617 33.09 -31.02 17.99
C THR A 617 32.69 -29.64 18.52
N THR A 618 32.63 -29.57 19.85
CA THR A 618 32.81 -28.35 20.63
C THR A 618 34.18 -27.73 20.35
N ASP A 619 34.23 -26.41 20.12
CA ASP A 619 35.35 -25.60 20.60
C ASP A 619 34.87 -24.17 20.92
N PRO A 620 35.23 -23.60 22.10
CA PRO A 620 34.86 -22.26 22.51
C PRO A 620 36.00 -21.27 22.22
N ASN A 621 35.63 -20.00 22.04
CA ASN A 621 36.40 -18.78 22.35
C ASN A 621 36.16 -17.75 21.24
N LEU A 622 35.61 -16.59 21.60
CA LEU A 622 36.11 -15.30 21.13
C LEU A 622 35.67 -14.22 22.13
N ASN A 623 36.62 -13.85 22.99
CA ASN A 623 36.58 -12.61 23.77
C ASN A 623 36.89 -11.43 22.85
N GLY A 624 36.04 -10.40 22.93
CA GLY A 624 36.49 -9.02 23.14
C GLY A 624 37.02 -8.23 21.94
N ALA A 625 36.20 -7.28 21.47
CA ALA A 625 36.70 -5.97 21.04
C ALA A 625 35.59 -4.91 21.22
N SER A 626 35.72 -4.09 22.26
CA SER A 626 34.97 -2.84 22.39
C SER A 626 35.59 -1.79 21.48
N ALA A 627 34.79 -1.18 20.60
CA ALA A 627 35.18 0.01 19.84
C ALA A 627 34.39 1.23 20.32
N ASN A 628 35.14 2.32 20.48
CA ASN A 628 34.78 3.58 21.10
C ASN A 628 33.67 4.33 20.37
N GLY A 629 32.84 5.02 21.17
CA GLY A 629 31.83 5.95 20.69
C GLY A 629 32.41 7.22 20.08
N SER A 630 31.84 7.60 18.94
CA SER A 630 31.97 8.93 18.34
C SER A 630 30.60 9.61 18.36
N SER A 631 30.50 10.70 19.10
CA SER A 631 29.34 11.59 19.16
C SER A 631 29.18 12.35 17.83
N LEU A 632 28.10 12.10 17.10
CA LEU A 632 27.72 12.87 15.91
C LEU A 632 26.76 14.01 16.32
N ASN A 633 27.17 15.25 16.08
CA ASN A 633 26.33 16.45 16.19
C ASN A 633 25.50 16.61 14.92
N LEU A 634 24.17 16.64 15.03
CA LEU A 634 23.25 17.02 13.94
C LEU A 634 22.76 18.47 14.16
N PRO A 635 22.77 19.36 13.15
CA PRO A 635 22.14 20.66 13.24
C PRO A 635 20.66 20.56 12.84
N TYR A 636 19.78 21.11 13.68
CA TYR A 636 18.35 21.29 13.42
C TYR A 636 18.08 22.78 13.13
N THR A 637 17.78 23.11 11.87
CA THR A 637 17.24 24.39 11.37
C THR A 637 16.45 24.05 10.10
N GLY A 638 15.23 24.46 9.80
CA GLY A 638 14.22 25.31 10.44
C GLY A 638 12.96 25.29 9.56
N ILE A 639 11.78 25.57 10.12
CA ILE A 639 10.48 25.67 9.41
C ILE A 639 10.10 27.14 9.14
N LEU A 640 10.98 28.10 9.45
CA LEU A 640 10.66 29.53 9.37
C LEU A 640 10.98 30.22 8.04
N ASP A 641 11.54 29.51 7.06
CA ASP A 641 11.96 30.11 5.77
C ASP A 641 10.95 29.90 4.62
N SER A 642 9.71 29.51 4.92
CA SER A 642 8.66 29.40 3.89
C SER A 642 8.20 30.81 3.45
N PRO A 643 8.29 31.15 2.14
CA PRO A 643 7.80 32.42 1.59
C PRO A 643 6.31 32.68 1.87
N VAL A 644 5.53 31.61 2.06
CA VAL A 644 4.09 31.66 2.36
C VAL A 644 3.84 32.17 3.78
N VAL A 645 4.64 31.72 4.76
CA VAL A 645 4.50 32.12 6.17
C VAL A 645 4.87 33.60 6.36
N ILE A 646 5.90 34.07 5.64
CA ILE A 646 6.31 35.48 5.65
C ILE A 646 5.23 36.39 5.05
N SER A 647 4.56 35.93 3.98
CA SER A 647 3.51 36.69 3.30
C SER A 647 2.24 36.87 4.16
N ILE A 648 1.84 35.82 4.89
CA ILE A 648 0.67 35.87 5.79
C ILE A 648 0.91 36.84 6.96
N ILE A 649 2.12 36.81 7.54
CA ILE A 649 2.48 37.71 8.65
C ILE A 649 2.51 39.18 8.17
N GLY A 650 3.05 39.44 6.96
CA GLY A 650 3.07 40.79 6.38
C GLY A 650 1.67 41.36 6.12
N MET A 651 0.73 40.52 5.67
CA MET A 651 -0.64 40.93 5.38
C MET A 651 -1.43 41.26 6.66
N ILE A 652 -1.27 40.47 7.73
CA ILE A 652 -1.90 40.73 9.04
C ILE A 652 -1.41 42.07 9.62
N LEU A 653 -0.11 42.38 9.49
CA LEU A 653 0.47 43.63 9.99
C LEU A 653 -0.01 44.87 9.21
N MET A 654 -0.24 44.75 7.90
CA MET A 654 -0.80 45.85 7.10
C MET A 654 -2.27 46.15 7.45
N ILE A 655 -3.08 45.11 7.70
CA ILE A 655 -4.48 45.27 8.10
C ILE A 655 -4.56 45.97 9.47
N LEU A 656 -3.73 45.53 10.42
CA LEU A 656 -3.68 46.13 11.76
C LEU A 656 -3.15 47.58 11.72
N GLY A 657 -2.17 47.88 10.85
CA GLY A 657 -1.65 49.23 10.67
C GLY A 657 -2.67 50.22 10.07
N GLY A 658 -3.51 49.77 9.15
CA GLY A 658 -4.55 50.59 8.52
C GLY A 658 -5.70 50.97 9.45
N VAL A 659 -6.09 50.05 10.35
CA VAL A 659 -7.16 50.28 11.34
C VAL A 659 -6.71 51.30 12.41
N VAL A 660 -5.45 51.26 12.82
CA VAL A 660 -4.91 52.19 13.85
C VAL A 660 -4.82 53.64 13.35
N HIS A 661 -4.70 53.87 12.04
CA HIS A 661 -4.54 55.22 11.49
C HIS A 661 -5.85 55.95 11.17
N THR A 662 -6.96 55.23 11.04
CA THR A 662 -8.22 55.81 10.54
C THR A 662 -9.28 56.03 11.63
N HIS A 663 -9.26 55.25 12.73
CA HIS A 663 -10.27 55.35 13.79
C HIS A 663 -9.69 55.10 15.20
N PRO A 664 -8.98 56.07 15.81
CA PRO A 664 -8.39 55.90 17.15
C PRO A 664 -9.44 55.79 18.29
N GLU A 665 -10.71 56.08 18.01
CA GLU A 665 -11.79 56.20 19.01
C GLU A 665 -12.55 54.86 19.25
N MET A 666 -12.28 53.79 18.48
CA MET A 666 -13.01 52.51 18.57
C MET A 666 -12.40 51.46 19.51
N ILE A 667 -11.31 51.79 20.23
CA ILE A 667 -10.57 50.81 21.06
C ILE A 667 -11.02 50.81 22.54
N SER A 668 -11.83 51.77 23.00
CA SER A 668 -12.26 51.82 24.41
C SER A 668 -13.36 50.82 24.80
N ASP A 669 -14.14 50.31 23.85
CA ASP A 669 -15.39 49.60 24.17
C ASP A 669 -15.33 48.07 23.95
N MET A 670 -14.20 47.53 23.49
CA MET A 670 -14.07 46.10 23.19
C MET A 670 -13.42 45.24 24.29
N PHE A 671 -12.99 45.82 25.42
CA PHE A 671 -12.36 45.06 26.51
C PHE A 671 -12.83 45.50 27.90
N ILE A 672 -14.04 45.11 28.28
CA ILE A 672 -14.42 44.97 29.69
C ILE A 672 -14.94 43.54 29.89
N GLY A 673 -14.07 42.64 30.39
CA GLY A 673 -14.45 41.29 30.78
C GLY A 673 -13.28 40.30 30.89
N SER A 674 -12.75 40.15 32.11
CA SER A 674 -11.83 39.10 32.61
C SER A 674 -10.33 39.18 32.24
N PRO A 675 -9.40 38.95 33.21
CA PRO A 675 -7.97 39.10 33.00
C PRO A 675 -7.36 37.82 32.40
N ALA A 676 -6.91 37.90 31.15
CA ALA A 676 -5.93 36.97 30.62
C ALA A 676 -4.53 37.55 30.83
N THR A 677 -3.77 36.99 31.78
CA THR A 677 -2.34 37.26 31.92
C THR A 677 -1.60 36.63 30.73
N ILE A 678 -1.11 37.46 29.81
CA ILE A 678 -0.15 37.02 28.79
C ILE A 678 1.21 36.87 29.48
N VAL A 679 1.58 35.64 29.83
CA VAL A 679 2.96 35.31 30.22
C VAL A 679 3.74 34.93 28.96
N VAL A 680 4.67 35.78 28.55
CA VAL A 680 5.68 35.40 27.55
C VAL A 680 6.73 34.53 28.25
N MET A 681 6.53 33.21 28.23
CA MET A 681 7.58 32.25 28.61
C MET A 681 8.43 31.90 27.39
N ARG A 682 9.69 32.34 27.40
CA ARG A 682 10.76 31.70 26.60
C ARG A 682 10.95 30.26 27.10
N SER A 683 10.48 29.28 26.33
CA SER A 683 10.75 27.87 26.58
C SER A 683 12.15 27.48 26.10
N ARG A 684 13.10 27.34 27.03
CA ARG A 684 14.23 26.41 26.89
C ARG A 684 13.80 25.08 27.51
N LYS A 685 13.52 24.05 26.70
CA LYS A 685 13.29 22.69 27.20
C LYS A 685 14.64 22.03 27.52
N LYS A 686 15.01 22.01 28.80
CA LYS A 686 15.75 20.90 29.41
C LYS A 686 14.74 20.04 30.17
N SER A 687 14.81 18.73 29.98
CA SER A 687 13.87 17.74 30.51
C SER A 687 13.79 17.75 32.04
N LEU A 688 12.58 17.91 32.56
CA LEU A 688 12.20 17.77 33.98
C LEU A 688 11.99 16.30 34.41
N ARG A 689 12.61 15.33 33.72
CA ARG A 689 12.57 13.88 34.09
C ARG A 689 13.77 13.40 34.92
N SER A 690 14.80 14.23 35.14
CA SER A 690 15.98 13.84 35.94
C SER A 690 15.95 14.32 37.41
N VAL A 691 14.95 15.13 37.81
CA VAL A 691 14.84 15.65 39.19
C VAL A 691 13.86 14.81 40.03
N TRP A 692 12.90 14.12 39.43
CA TRP A 692 11.94 13.29 40.16
C TRP A 692 12.47 11.89 40.54
N LYS A 693 13.58 11.45 39.92
CA LYS A 693 14.26 10.18 40.26
C LYS A 693 15.36 10.31 41.34
N ARG A 694 15.53 11.50 41.94
CA ARG A 694 16.50 11.75 43.03
C ARG A 694 15.89 12.21 44.36
N LEU A 695 14.57 12.21 44.50
CA LEU A 695 13.89 12.58 45.76
C LEU A 695 12.85 11.56 46.27
N SER A 696 12.77 10.37 45.68
CA SER A 696 11.94 9.26 46.18
C SER A 696 12.76 8.04 46.66
N GLY A 697 14.05 8.24 46.92
CA GLY A 697 14.98 7.20 47.37
C GLY A 697 15.51 7.45 48.77
N SER A 698 14.63 7.61 49.76
CA SER A 698 14.97 7.48 51.19
C SER A 698 13.71 7.54 52.06
N PHE A 699 12.80 6.58 51.95
CA PHE A 699 11.90 6.24 53.04
C PHE A 699 11.30 4.86 52.75
N ILE A 700 11.31 3.98 53.75
CA ILE A 700 10.91 2.55 53.71
C ILE A 700 12.04 1.60 53.29
N GLU A 701 13.13 1.63 54.06
CA GLU A 701 13.91 0.42 54.38
C GLU A 701 14.09 0.35 55.91
N HIS A 702 12.97 0.09 56.58
CA HIS A 702 12.95 -0.44 57.95
C HIS A 702 11.57 -1.06 58.16
N GLN A 703 11.50 -2.39 58.02
CA GLN A 703 10.43 -3.34 58.42
C GLN A 703 10.18 -4.38 57.32
N ARG A 704 11.14 -5.29 57.11
CA ARG A 704 10.83 -6.68 56.70
C ARG A 704 12.00 -7.64 56.96
N ASN A 705 12.49 -7.64 58.20
CA ASN A 705 13.18 -8.80 58.76
C ASN A 705 12.29 -9.37 59.86
N GLY A 706 11.88 -10.63 59.68
CA GLY A 706 11.17 -11.42 60.67
C GLY A 706 9.69 -11.62 60.33
N PHE A 707 9.37 -12.78 59.76
CA PHE A 707 8.36 -13.72 60.27
C PHE A 707 8.25 -14.91 59.30
N GLU A 708 9.27 -15.75 59.28
CA GLU A 708 9.09 -17.18 59.03
C GLU A 708 9.42 -17.89 60.34
N ASP A 709 8.41 -18.19 61.14
CA ASP A 709 8.40 -19.35 62.02
C ASP A 709 6.98 -19.56 62.56
N ARG A 710 6.40 -20.73 62.22
CA ARG A 710 5.33 -21.45 62.96
C ARG A 710 3.93 -20.80 62.99
N PHE A 711 2.80 -21.47 62.84
CA PHE A 711 2.43 -22.89 62.94
C PHE A 711 0.97 -23.01 62.41
N ARG A 712 0.64 -24.15 61.78
CA ARG A 712 -0.71 -24.71 61.51
C ARG A 712 -1.50 -24.18 60.32
#